data_AF-A0A960KCI9-F1
#
_entry.id   AF-A0A960KCI9-F1
#
_cell.length_a   1.000
_cell.length_b   1.000
_cell.length_c   1.000
_cell.angle_alpha   90.00
_cell.angle_beta   90.00
_cell.angle_gamma   90.00
#
_symmetry.space_group_name_H-M   'P 1'
#
loop_
_entity.id
_entity.type
_entity.pdbx_description
1 polymer ?
#
loop_
_entity_poly.entity_id
_entity_poly.type
_entity_poly.pdbx_seq_one_letter_code
_entity_poly.pdbx_strand_id
1 'polypeptide(L)'
;MDQGDDEVPVDATSQRVVWVRHPADVARMVLAVAAWLAVYGYGFTYPEDARGLSARLVLAFDGLPHAVTGVVIGLVQVAAIAAPLGALVVARRGRWREIALAFAAAAVTGVIAAVLGGRLSSGVPKVVLDEAQRPSWVSSAGFPSSAYLAAVVAAATVLAPTFPRAWRRVLWVSVGVVATARVMTAVETPVGISTAIAAGVFVGSAVMVAFKAPLRWPSAEAVADALRAAGLDPESVVPTSQRHRHGPTYEVVEGSGARRFVKLVGRDERDAELLSRIVRALRVDSPEDRPSLGATQTIEHEALALTLAARAGAEVPSLATVAFTDDRAAVLVMDDLEGRTLDSVEPGELTDAVVAEAFAQLAKLHAARIAHGWASLHHFVLRPDGSVAMLDLRWAQLSATDLQLENDLAEALVALAAVVGVERTLAAASASFDDVAIAAALPLIQPLAVSPETRAAAKADKELLGSLRTAIQEAADVDAYELAKLERLSVRKVIVFVATLVMANLLLSFIGNAGDIWEAVKGANPAYIPLLLVIPLLTYPSGAASLIGAVTVRLPFLRTTQVMFAQSFLNRFTPANAGGMALRARYLQRNGVPLVNAASSVAITSAASGVMQVALAGTFFLWAGRSAAQEEQTGSGFSLPSGQTVAIVVVVVLVALGALLATRFGRKLWNDLKVNVGSVWHDIRALGSQPSKLVALFGGALAGKLFTIVCFALTMRAFGESFDFAVVGAMYITANTIASAAPTPGGVGAIEAALTAGLVGLGVEPGQSAAIVLVFRLFSYWIPILPCWLALASLQRSGEV
;
A
#
# COMPACT_ATOMS: atom_id res chain seq x y z
N MET A 1 -45.22 -20.36 -44.50
CA MET A 1 -43.94 -19.66 -44.66
C MET A 1 -43.71 -18.98 -43.33
N ASP A 2 -43.19 -19.77 -42.39
CA ASP A 2 -43.15 -19.51 -40.95
C ASP A 2 -41.66 -19.63 -40.62
N GLN A 3 -40.97 -18.49 -40.53
CA GLN A 3 -39.57 -18.41 -40.11
C GLN A 3 -39.61 -18.30 -38.58
N GLY A 4 -39.39 -19.43 -37.91
CA GLY A 4 -39.14 -19.44 -36.48
C GLY A 4 -37.82 -18.72 -36.19
N ASP A 5 -37.87 -17.76 -35.28
CA ASP A 5 -36.70 -17.26 -34.57
C ASP A 5 -36.10 -18.43 -33.79
N ASP A 6 -35.06 -19.07 -34.35
CA ASP A 6 -34.21 -20.02 -33.61
C ASP A 6 -33.34 -19.21 -32.64
N GLU A 7 -33.92 -18.89 -31.47
CA GLU A 7 -33.16 -18.42 -30.31
C GLU A 7 -32.13 -19.50 -29.92
N VAL A 8 -30.85 -19.20 -30.16
CA VAL A 8 -29.69 -19.86 -29.53
C VAL A 8 -30.03 -20.15 -28.07
N PRO A 9 -29.90 -21.39 -27.56
CA PRO A 9 -30.16 -21.68 -26.15
C PRO A 9 -29.15 -20.94 -25.26
N VAL A 10 -29.49 -19.71 -24.89
CA VAL A 10 -28.76 -18.93 -23.89
C VAL A 10 -29.25 -19.45 -22.56
N ASP A 11 -28.42 -20.18 -21.81
CA ASP A 11 -28.72 -20.46 -20.41
C ASP A 11 -28.86 -19.11 -19.69
N ALA A 12 -30.10 -18.70 -19.46
CA ALA A 12 -30.53 -17.37 -19.03
C ALA A 12 -30.16 -17.06 -17.57
N THR A 13 -28.99 -17.51 -17.14
CA THR A 13 -28.42 -17.13 -15.85
C THR A 13 -27.88 -15.71 -15.97
N SER A 14 -28.80 -14.75 -15.76
CA SER A 14 -28.60 -13.35 -15.36
C SER A 14 -27.14 -12.88 -15.38
N GLN A 15 -26.80 -11.85 -16.19
CA GLN A 15 -25.51 -11.13 -16.15
C GLN A 15 -24.91 -11.16 -14.74
N ARG A 16 -24.02 -12.13 -14.44
CA ARG A 16 -23.55 -12.32 -13.07
C ARG A 16 -22.59 -11.18 -12.80
N VAL A 17 -23.03 -10.19 -12.02
CA VAL A 17 -22.15 -9.14 -11.53
C VAL A 17 -21.18 -9.80 -10.56
N VAL A 18 -20.00 -10.16 -11.06
CA VAL A 18 -18.94 -10.74 -10.24
C VAL A 18 -18.20 -9.60 -9.56
N TRP A 19 -18.13 -9.69 -8.23
CA TRP A 19 -17.41 -8.72 -7.41
C TRP A 19 -15.98 -9.19 -7.20
N VAL A 20 -15.02 -8.49 -7.82
CA VAL A 20 -13.59 -8.82 -7.77
C VAL A 20 -12.78 -7.60 -7.33
N ARG A 21 -11.63 -7.85 -6.69
CA ARG A 21 -10.68 -6.76 -6.39
C ARG A 21 -9.92 -6.43 -7.65
N HIS A 22 -10.13 -5.24 -8.18
CA HIS A 22 -9.49 -4.84 -9.42
C HIS A 22 -8.15 -4.16 -9.14
N PRO A 23 -7.04 -4.58 -9.77
CA PRO A 23 -5.75 -3.90 -9.62
C PRO A 23 -5.83 -2.40 -9.94
N ALA A 24 -6.66 -1.98 -10.90
CA ALA A 24 -6.84 -0.55 -11.18
C ALA A 24 -7.43 0.26 -10.02
N ASP A 25 -8.19 -0.35 -9.11
CA ASP A 25 -8.66 0.36 -7.92
C ASP A 25 -7.49 0.66 -6.99
N VAL A 26 -6.54 -0.27 -6.86
CA VAL A 26 -5.29 -0.06 -6.13
C VAL A 26 -4.44 1.01 -6.81
N ALA A 27 -4.40 1.03 -8.15
CA ALA A 27 -3.71 2.04 -8.96
C ALA A 27 -4.21 3.43 -8.63
N ARG A 28 -5.53 3.60 -8.78
CA ARG A 28 -6.24 4.85 -8.55
C ARG A 28 -6.07 5.30 -7.11
N MET A 29 -6.13 4.38 -6.15
CA MET A 29 -5.87 4.68 -4.74
C MET A 29 -4.45 5.20 -4.51
N VAL A 30 -3.41 4.54 -5.06
CA VAL A 30 -2.01 4.96 -4.87
C VAL A 30 -1.71 6.28 -5.58
N LEU A 31 -2.17 6.44 -6.81
CA LEU A 31 -2.01 7.70 -7.56
C LEU A 31 -2.76 8.85 -6.87
N ALA A 32 -3.98 8.60 -6.39
CA ALA A 32 -4.76 9.60 -5.67
C ALA A 32 -4.10 9.99 -4.34
N VAL A 33 -3.54 9.03 -3.58
CA VAL A 33 -2.84 9.36 -2.33
C VAL A 33 -1.55 10.12 -2.61
N ALA A 34 -0.80 9.77 -3.67
CA ALA A 34 0.41 10.48 -4.06
C ALA A 34 0.11 11.92 -4.53
N ALA A 35 -0.90 12.09 -5.38
CA ALA A 35 -1.37 13.41 -5.81
C ALA A 35 -1.87 14.24 -4.62
N TRP A 36 -2.62 13.61 -3.71
CA TRP A 36 -3.12 14.25 -2.50
C TRP A 36 -1.98 14.72 -1.59
N LEU A 37 -1.00 13.86 -1.32
CA LEU A 37 0.18 14.19 -0.52
C LEU A 37 1.06 15.25 -1.19
N ALA A 38 1.18 15.24 -2.52
CA ALA A 38 1.94 16.24 -3.26
C ALA A 38 1.27 17.63 -3.19
N VAL A 39 -0.03 17.71 -3.45
CA VAL A 39 -0.80 18.96 -3.40
C VAL A 39 -0.88 19.49 -1.97
N TYR A 40 -1.20 18.62 -1.00
CA TYR A 40 -1.26 18.98 0.41
C TYR A 40 0.11 19.37 0.96
N GLY A 41 1.15 18.61 0.61
CA GLY A 41 2.54 18.88 0.99
C GLY A 41 3.05 20.20 0.42
N TYR A 42 2.75 20.50 -0.85
CA TYR A 42 3.07 21.78 -1.47
C TYR A 42 2.38 22.96 -0.77
N GLY A 43 1.06 22.85 -0.51
CA GLY A 43 0.32 23.88 0.22
C GLY A 43 0.81 24.10 1.65
N PHE A 44 1.37 23.06 2.28
CA PHE A 44 1.97 23.16 3.61
C PHE A 44 3.39 23.75 3.58
N THR A 45 4.21 23.42 2.58
CA THR A 45 5.60 23.86 2.49
C THR A 45 5.76 25.27 1.93
N TYR A 46 4.87 25.68 1.02
CA TYR A 46 4.91 27.00 0.38
C TYR A 46 3.56 27.71 0.53
N PRO A 47 3.15 28.07 1.76
CA PRO A 47 1.83 28.64 2.02
C PRO A 47 1.62 29.99 1.30
N GLU A 48 2.66 30.82 1.19
CA GLU A 48 2.58 32.11 0.51
C GLU A 48 2.50 31.96 -1.03
N ASP A 49 3.23 31.01 -1.62
CA ASP A 49 3.14 30.73 -3.06
C ASP A 49 1.79 30.11 -3.43
N ALA A 50 1.29 29.18 -2.60
CA ALA A 50 -0.02 28.57 -2.78
C ALA A 50 -1.15 29.62 -2.66
N ARG A 51 -1.03 30.55 -1.71
CA ARG A 51 -1.91 31.72 -1.60
C ARG A 51 -1.79 32.63 -2.81
N GLY A 52 -0.58 32.94 -3.27
CA GLY A 52 -0.31 33.81 -4.41
C GLY A 52 -0.86 33.24 -5.72
N LEU A 53 -0.67 31.94 -5.99
CA LEU A 53 -1.25 31.23 -7.13
C LEU A 53 -2.78 31.25 -7.08
N SER A 54 -3.35 30.94 -5.90
CA SER A 54 -4.80 30.93 -5.69
C SER A 54 -5.40 32.33 -5.86
N ALA A 55 -4.74 33.37 -5.33
CA ALA A 55 -5.17 34.76 -5.45
C ALA A 55 -5.10 35.25 -6.90
N ARG A 56 -4.04 34.94 -7.67
CA ARG A 56 -3.94 35.31 -9.10
C ARG A 56 -5.03 34.66 -9.94
N LEU A 57 -5.35 33.40 -9.68
CA LEU A 57 -6.41 32.67 -10.38
C LEU A 57 -7.79 33.19 -10.01
N VAL A 58 -8.04 33.50 -8.74
CA VAL A 58 -9.29 34.13 -8.28
C VAL A 58 -9.44 35.53 -8.88
N LEU A 59 -8.40 36.35 -8.85
CA LEU A 59 -8.39 37.71 -9.41
C LEU A 59 -8.56 37.73 -10.93
N ALA A 60 -8.15 36.67 -11.64
CA ALA A 60 -8.40 36.54 -13.08
C ALA A 60 -9.90 36.45 -13.42
N PHE A 61 -10.76 36.10 -12.46
CA PHE A 61 -12.21 36.00 -12.62
C PHE A 61 -12.99 37.10 -11.88
N ASP A 62 -12.30 38.03 -11.20
CA ASP A 62 -12.90 39.15 -10.45
C ASP A 62 -13.65 40.15 -11.34
N GLY A 63 -13.44 40.10 -12.66
CA GLY A 63 -14.15 40.91 -13.64
C GLY A 63 -15.55 40.41 -14.04
N LEU A 64 -16.02 39.27 -13.49
CA LEU A 64 -17.34 38.73 -13.84
C LEU A 64 -18.47 39.55 -13.18
N PRO A 65 -19.54 39.92 -13.92
CA PRO A 65 -20.67 40.62 -13.33
C PRO A 65 -21.33 39.79 -12.22
N HIS A 66 -21.66 40.43 -11.10
CA HIS A 66 -22.22 39.73 -9.92
C HIS A 66 -23.49 38.91 -10.22
N ALA A 67 -24.28 39.33 -11.19
CA ALA A 67 -25.45 38.58 -11.66
C ALA A 67 -25.07 37.22 -12.27
N VAL A 68 -23.96 37.15 -13.02
CA VAL A 68 -23.46 35.93 -13.65
C VAL A 68 -22.93 34.96 -12.60
N THR A 69 -22.10 35.44 -11.67
CA THR A 69 -21.60 34.62 -10.56
C THR A 69 -22.74 34.11 -9.67
N GLY A 70 -23.75 34.94 -9.37
CA GLY A 70 -24.92 34.53 -8.59
C GLY A 70 -25.72 33.40 -9.24
N VAL A 71 -25.95 33.48 -10.56
CA VAL A 71 -26.63 32.41 -11.33
C VAL A 71 -25.79 31.13 -11.35
N VAL A 72 -24.48 31.24 -11.57
CA VAL A 72 -23.58 30.07 -11.56
C VAL A 72 -23.55 29.39 -10.20
N ILE A 73 -23.46 30.15 -9.10
CA ILE A 73 -23.52 29.62 -7.73
C ILE A 73 -24.86 28.91 -7.49
N GLY A 74 -25.98 29.53 -7.88
CA GLY A 74 -27.31 28.93 -7.74
C GLY A 74 -27.46 27.62 -8.52
N LEU A 75 -26.97 27.57 -9.76
CA LEU A 75 -26.99 26.34 -10.58
C LEU A 75 -26.14 25.22 -9.97
N VAL A 76 -24.97 25.55 -9.42
CA VAL A 76 -24.11 24.59 -8.71
C VAL A 76 -24.80 24.03 -7.46
N GLN A 77 -25.50 24.88 -6.71
CA GLN A 77 -26.25 24.45 -5.51
C GLN A 77 -27.43 23.54 -5.88
N VAL A 78 -28.17 23.88 -6.93
CA VAL A 78 -29.27 23.02 -7.44
C VAL A 78 -28.72 21.67 -7.92
N ALA A 79 -27.60 21.67 -8.65
CA ALA A 79 -26.94 20.44 -9.08
C ALA A 79 -26.45 19.59 -7.89
N ALA A 80 -25.90 20.22 -6.85
CA ALA A 80 -25.49 19.56 -5.61
C ALA A 80 -26.69 18.95 -4.87
N ILE A 81 -27.84 19.60 -4.84
CA ILE A 81 -29.05 19.05 -4.22
C ILE A 81 -29.63 17.90 -5.07
N ALA A 82 -29.56 18.01 -6.40
CA ALA A 82 -30.08 17.01 -7.33
C ALA A 82 -29.20 15.74 -7.42
N ALA A 83 -27.89 15.83 -7.21
CA ALA A 83 -26.95 14.72 -7.30
C ALA A 83 -27.32 13.49 -6.41
N PRO A 84 -27.59 13.64 -5.10
CA PRO A 84 -28.01 12.52 -4.25
C PRO A 84 -29.39 11.98 -4.62
N LEU A 85 -30.31 12.81 -5.13
CA LEU A 85 -31.63 12.37 -5.61
C LEU A 85 -31.52 11.53 -6.89
N GLY A 86 -30.64 11.91 -7.82
CA GLY A 86 -30.32 11.14 -9.02
C GLY A 86 -29.73 9.76 -8.70
N ALA A 87 -28.85 9.68 -7.69
CA ALA A 87 -28.32 8.42 -7.19
C ALA A 87 -29.42 7.52 -6.58
N LEU A 88 -30.44 8.12 -5.94
CA LEU A 88 -31.59 7.42 -5.35
C LEU A 88 -32.59 6.90 -6.41
N VAL A 89 -32.74 7.60 -7.53
CA VAL A 89 -33.52 7.10 -8.68
C VAL A 89 -32.85 5.89 -9.33
N VAL A 90 -31.51 5.90 -9.40
CA VAL A 90 -30.73 4.74 -9.85
C VAL A 90 -30.84 3.56 -8.86
N ALA A 91 -31.04 3.82 -7.56
CA ALA A 91 -31.24 2.83 -6.51
C ALA A 91 -32.43 1.90 -6.74
N ARG A 92 -33.50 2.41 -7.36
CA ARG A 92 -34.73 1.64 -7.63
C ARG A 92 -34.53 0.44 -8.56
N ARG A 93 -33.36 0.31 -9.20
CA ARG A 93 -32.99 -0.85 -10.03
C ARG A 93 -32.37 -2.02 -9.24
N GLY A 94 -32.54 -2.09 -7.92
CA GLY A 94 -32.13 -3.23 -7.09
C GLY A 94 -30.67 -3.22 -6.61
N ARG A 95 -29.98 -2.07 -6.65
CA ARG A 95 -28.52 -1.96 -6.47
C ARG A 95 -28.11 -1.41 -5.09
N TRP A 96 -28.75 -1.90 -4.04
CA TRP A 96 -28.61 -1.36 -2.65
C TRP A 96 -27.18 -1.40 -2.11
N ARG A 97 -26.42 -2.46 -2.43
CA ARG A 97 -25.04 -2.62 -1.95
C ARG A 97 -24.10 -1.53 -2.49
N GLU A 98 -24.22 -1.18 -3.76
CA GLU A 98 -23.36 -0.19 -4.41
C GLU A 98 -23.59 1.20 -3.84
N ILE A 99 -24.84 1.52 -3.52
CA ILE A 99 -25.23 2.79 -2.92
C ILE A 99 -24.81 2.86 -1.46
N ALA A 100 -24.96 1.78 -0.71
CA ALA A 100 -24.44 1.70 0.65
C ALA A 100 -22.92 1.96 0.69
N LEU A 101 -22.17 1.38 -0.25
CA LEU A 101 -20.73 1.61 -0.38
C LEU A 101 -20.40 3.05 -0.82
N ALA A 102 -21.16 3.61 -1.76
CA ALA A 102 -20.97 5.00 -2.20
C ALA A 102 -21.28 6.00 -1.08
N PHE A 103 -22.33 5.75 -0.30
CA PHE A 103 -22.70 6.56 0.86
C PHE A 103 -21.66 6.45 1.97
N ALA A 104 -21.16 5.24 2.26
CA ALA A 104 -20.08 5.03 3.21
C ALA A 104 -18.79 5.76 2.77
N ALA A 105 -18.43 5.69 1.48
CA ALA A 105 -17.29 6.41 0.92
C ALA A 105 -17.46 7.92 1.04
N ALA A 106 -18.64 8.45 0.70
CA ALA A 106 -18.98 9.86 0.83
C ALA A 106 -18.90 10.34 2.29
N ALA A 107 -19.45 9.59 3.24
CA ALA A 107 -19.42 9.91 4.65
C ALA A 107 -17.99 9.94 5.21
N VAL A 108 -17.19 8.90 4.93
CA VAL A 108 -15.78 8.84 5.35
C VAL A 108 -14.98 10.00 4.77
N THR A 109 -15.17 10.32 3.49
CA THR A 109 -14.48 11.44 2.85
C THR A 109 -14.90 12.78 3.43
N GLY A 110 -16.19 12.98 3.67
CA GLY A 110 -16.71 14.19 4.30
C GLY A 110 -16.10 14.43 5.68
N VAL A 111 -15.92 13.37 6.48
CA VAL A 111 -15.24 13.44 7.78
C VAL A 111 -13.75 13.78 7.62
N ILE A 112 -13.03 13.11 6.72
CA ILE A 112 -11.61 13.38 6.45
C ILE A 112 -11.41 14.83 6.00
N ALA A 113 -12.25 15.31 5.07
CA ALA A 113 -12.20 16.66 4.55
C ALA A 113 -12.59 17.71 5.60
N ALA A 114 -13.53 17.42 6.51
CA ALA A 114 -13.87 18.31 7.62
C ALA A 114 -12.71 18.45 8.62
N VAL A 115 -12.02 17.35 8.95
CA VAL A 115 -10.87 17.34 9.86
C VAL A 115 -9.66 18.06 9.28
N LEU A 116 -9.41 17.90 7.98
CA LEU A 116 -8.24 18.48 7.30
C LEU A 116 -8.50 19.90 6.79
N GLY A 117 -9.73 20.21 6.39
CA GLY A 117 -10.15 21.53 5.91
C GLY A 117 -10.01 22.62 6.98
N GLY A 118 -10.22 22.27 8.26
CA GLY A 118 -9.97 23.20 9.38
C GLY A 118 -8.52 23.69 9.46
N ARG A 119 -7.55 22.91 8.99
CA ARG A 119 -6.11 23.23 9.05
C ARG A 119 -5.55 23.91 7.80
N LEU A 120 -6.22 23.76 6.65
CA LEU A 120 -5.89 24.48 5.40
C LEU A 120 -6.51 25.88 5.34
N SER A 121 -7.43 26.21 6.25
CA SER A 121 -8.12 27.50 6.32
C SER A 121 -7.18 28.70 6.46
N SER A 122 -6.01 28.50 7.09
CA SER A 122 -4.97 29.53 7.21
C SER A 122 -4.35 29.88 5.85
N GLY A 123 -4.34 28.96 4.88
CA GLY A 123 -3.81 29.15 3.51
C GLY A 123 -4.82 29.74 2.51
N VAL A 124 -6.06 30.03 2.93
CA VAL A 124 -7.11 30.52 2.04
C VAL A 124 -7.06 32.05 1.93
N PRO A 125 -7.05 32.65 0.72
CA PRO A 125 -7.11 34.09 0.57
C PRO A 125 -8.38 34.68 1.21
N LYS A 126 -8.27 35.85 1.85
CA LYS A 126 -9.42 36.52 2.52
C LYS A 126 -10.61 36.75 1.58
N VAL A 127 -10.34 37.11 0.32
CA VAL A 127 -11.35 37.27 -0.74
C VAL A 127 -12.26 36.04 -0.87
N VAL A 128 -11.68 34.84 -0.74
CA VAL A 128 -12.43 33.58 -0.85
C VAL A 128 -13.29 33.31 0.37
N LEU A 129 -12.80 33.67 1.56
CA LEU A 129 -13.55 33.55 2.82
C LEU A 129 -14.74 34.52 2.85
N ASP A 130 -14.54 35.75 2.38
CA ASP A 130 -15.58 36.77 2.32
C ASP A 130 -16.66 36.39 1.28
N GLU A 131 -16.25 35.87 0.11
CA GLU A 131 -17.19 35.42 -0.92
C GLU A 131 -17.99 34.20 -0.46
N ALA A 132 -17.37 33.25 0.26
CA ALA A 132 -18.04 32.07 0.79
C ALA A 132 -19.15 32.39 1.81
N GLN A 133 -19.04 33.51 2.52
CA GLN A 133 -20.05 33.98 3.48
C GLN A 133 -21.21 34.75 2.82
N ARG A 134 -21.11 35.10 1.53
CA ARG A 134 -22.17 35.86 0.86
C ARG A 134 -23.48 35.06 0.76
N PRO A 135 -24.63 35.71 0.97
CA PRO A 135 -25.92 35.08 0.75
C PRO A 135 -26.12 34.79 -0.74
N SER A 136 -26.64 33.60 -1.05
CA SER A 136 -27.00 33.19 -2.41
C SER A 136 -28.47 32.75 -2.45
N TRP A 137 -29.01 32.49 -3.64
CA TRP A 137 -30.42 32.17 -3.84
C TRP A 137 -30.90 30.89 -3.13
N VAL A 138 -30.01 29.95 -2.80
CA VAL A 138 -30.36 28.68 -2.15
C VAL A 138 -29.83 28.61 -0.71
N SER A 139 -28.58 29.00 -0.47
CA SER A 139 -27.93 28.98 0.86
C SER A 139 -26.81 30.02 0.97
N SER A 140 -25.76 29.81 1.77
CA SER A 140 -24.51 30.58 1.62
C SER A 140 -23.79 30.18 0.34
N ALA A 141 -23.10 31.13 -0.30
CA ALA A 141 -22.31 30.89 -1.50
C ALA A 141 -21.25 29.79 -1.28
N GLY A 142 -20.77 29.62 -0.04
CA GLY A 142 -19.87 28.57 0.42
C GLY A 142 -20.39 27.13 0.32
N PHE A 143 -21.69 26.92 0.12
CA PHE A 143 -22.25 25.60 -0.19
C PHE A 143 -22.41 25.44 -1.71
N PRO A 144 -22.08 24.27 -2.29
CA PRO A 144 -21.43 23.10 -1.68
C PRO A 144 -19.97 23.37 -1.29
N SER A 145 -19.54 22.76 -0.17
CA SER A 145 -18.18 22.90 0.38
C SER A 145 -17.18 21.94 -0.27
N SER A 146 -15.89 22.18 -0.04
CA SER A 146 -14.80 21.27 -0.41
C SER A 146 -15.01 19.84 0.08
N ALA A 147 -15.54 19.69 1.30
CA ALA A 147 -15.89 18.40 1.89
C ALA A 147 -17.07 17.73 1.17
N TYR A 148 -18.06 18.51 0.73
CA TYR A 148 -19.16 18.01 -0.08
C TYR A 148 -18.65 17.55 -1.46
N LEU A 149 -17.80 18.34 -2.12
CA LEU A 149 -17.20 17.95 -3.40
C LEU A 149 -16.39 16.66 -3.27
N ALA A 150 -15.57 16.53 -2.22
CA ALA A 150 -14.81 15.32 -1.94
C ALA A 150 -15.73 14.10 -1.73
N ALA A 151 -16.82 14.28 -0.98
CA ALA A 151 -17.82 13.24 -0.75
C ALA A 151 -18.53 12.79 -2.05
N VAL A 152 -18.90 13.73 -2.93
CA VAL A 152 -19.48 13.45 -4.25
C VAL A 152 -18.47 12.72 -5.14
N VAL A 153 -17.20 13.13 -5.14
CA VAL A 153 -16.15 12.46 -5.91
C VAL A 153 -15.92 11.03 -5.41
N ALA A 154 -15.98 10.80 -4.09
CA ALA A 154 -15.89 9.46 -3.51
C ALA A 154 -17.07 8.58 -3.93
N ALA A 155 -18.30 9.08 -3.83
CA ALA A 155 -19.50 8.37 -4.31
C ALA A 155 -19.44 8.11 -5.82
N ALA A 156 -19.02 9.10 -6.61
CA ALA A 156 -18.85 8.98 -8.05
C ALA A 156 -17.79 7.94 -8.42
N THR A 157 -16.70 7.84 -7.65
CA THR A 157 -15.66 6.83 -7.85
C THR A 157 -16.17 5.41 -7.62
N VAL A 158 -17.05 5.21 -6.61
CA VAL A 158 -17.69 3.92 -6.31
C VAL A 158 -18.78 3.57 -7.34
N LEU A 159 -19.56 4.55 -7.78
CA LEU A 159 -20.68 4.33 -8.70
C LEU A 159 -20.27 4.35 -10.18
N ALA A 160 -19.14 4.96 -10.56
CA ALA A 160 -18.74 5.07 -11.97
C ALA A 160 -18.69 3.72 -12.72
N PRO A 161 -18.20 2.60 -12.14
CA PRO A 161 -18.20 1.30 -12.80
C PRO A 161 -19.61 0.72 -12.99
N THR A 162 -20.57 1.20 -12.21
CA THR A 162 -21.95 0.73 -12.25
C THR A 162 -22.73 1.36 -13.42
N PHE A 163 -22.26 2.45 -14.01
CA PHE A 163 -22.94 3.19 -15.08
C PHE A 163 -22.45 2.84 -16.49
N PRO A 164 -23.35 2.86 -17.51
CA PRO A 164 -22.96 2.87 -18.92
C PRO A 164 -22.04 4.05 -19.27
N ARG A 165 -21.29 3.93 -20.37
CA ARG A 165 -20.28 4.94 -20.79
C ARG A 165 -20.83 6.36 -20.89
N ALA A 166 -22.02 6.54 -21.44
CA ALA A 166 -22.66 7.85 -21.58
C ALA A 166 -22.89 8.51 -20.21
N TRP A 167 -23.54 7.78 -19.29
CA TRP A 167 -23.83 8.27 -17.94
C TRP A 167 -22.58 8.49 -17.08
N ARG A 168 -21.55 7.66 -17.26
CA ARG A 168 -20.25 7.88 -16.61
C ARG A 168 -19.56 9.15 -17.09
N ARG A 169 -19.63 9.47 -18.39
CA ARG A 169 -19.13 10.76 -18.91
C ARG A 169 -19.91 11.91 -18.31
N VAL A 170 -21.24 11.82 -18.29
CA VAL A 170 -22.10 12.85 -17.67
C VAL A 170 -21.72 13.08 -16.21
N LEU A 171 -21.48 12.01 -15.44
CA LEU A 171 -21.07 12.07 -14.05
C LEU A 171 -19.75 12.85 -13.86
N TRP A 172 -18.69 12.48 -14.60
CA TRP A 172 -17.38 13.12 -14.47
C TRP A 172 -17.34 14.54 -15.05
N VAL A 173 -18.07 14.79 -16.15
CA VAL A 173 -18.24 16.15 -16.69
C VAL A 173 -18.95 17.03 -15.67
N SER A 174 -19.98 16.53 -15.00
CA SER A 174 -20.69 17.29 -13.95
C SER A 174 -19.77 17.65 -12.78
N VAL A 175 -18.93 16.71 -12.32
CA VAL A 175 -17.90 16.97 -11.29
C VAL A 175 -16.93 18.07 -11.76
N GLY A 176 -16.45 17.99 -13.00
CA GLY A 176 -15.54 18.98 -13.58
C GLY A 176 -16.17 20.37 -13.72
N VAL A 177 -17.43 20.43 -14.14
CA VAL A 177 -18.20 21.68 -14.25
C VAL A 177 -18.39 22.32 -12.87
N VAL A 178 -18.78 21.55 -11.86
CA VAL A 178 -18.94 22.05 -10.47
C VAL A 178 -17.61 22.55 -9.91
N ALA A 179 -16.53 21.78 -10.07
CA ALA A 179 -15.19 22.17 -9.63
C ALA A 179 -14.73 23.48 -10.31
N THR A 180 -14.93 23.60 -11.61
CA THR A 180 -14.53 24.79 -12.38
C THR A 180 -15.36 26.01 -11.96
N ALA A 181 -16.68 25.85 -11.84
CA ALA A 181 -17.58 26.89 -11.38
C ALA A 181 -17.22 27.40 -9.98
N ARG A 182 -16.72 26.54 -9.09
CA ARG A 182 -16.27 26.91 -7.74
C ARG A 182 -15.01 27.78 -7.74
N VAL A 183 -14.05 27.50 -8.62
CA VAL A 183 -12.87 28.36 -8.82
C VAL A 183 -13.29 29.71 -9.42
N MET A 184 -14.12 29.68 -10.48
CA MET A 184 -14.53 30.89 -11.20
C MET A 184 -15.36 31.84 -10.35
N THR A 185 -16.11 31.32 -9.37
CA THR A 185 -16.92 32.12 -8.44
C THR A 185 -16.14 32.61 -7.23
N ALA A 186 -14.82 32.39 -7.18
CA ALA A 186 -13.94 32.80 -6.08
C ALA A 186 -14.31 32.22 -4.70
N VAL A 187 -15.16 31.19 -4.63
CA VAL A 187 -15.59 30.61 -3.36
C VAL A 187 -14.68 29.49 -2.89
N GLU A 188 -13.83 28.95 -3.76
CA GLU A 188 -12.90 27.89 -3.40
C GLU A 188 -11.58 28.01 -4.16
N THR A 189 -10.47 27.59 -3.53
CA THR A 189 -9.15 27.65 -4.14
C THR A 189 -8.90 26.45 -5.05
N PRO A 190 -8.11 26.60 -6.14
CA PRO A 190 -7.70 25.48 -6.99
C PRO A 190 -6.98 24.36 -6.23
N VAL A 191 -6.17 24.73 -5.23
CA VAL A 191 -5.49 23.80 -4.32
C VAL A 191 -6.50 23.05 -3.46
N GLY A 192 -7.52 23.74 -2.92
CA GLY A 192 -8.60 23.14 -2.13
C GLY A 192 -9.40 22.12 -2.93
N ILE A 193 -9.81 22.48 -4.15
CA ILE A 193 -10.54 21.60 -5.07
C ILE A 193 -9.70 20.40 -5.49
N SER A 194 -8.42 20.61 -5.82
CA SER A 194 -7.51 19.51 -6.18
C SER A 194 -7.33 18.53 -5.02
N THR A 195 -7.22 19.05 -3.79
CA THR A 195 -7.14 18.26 -2.56
C THR A 195 -8.43 17.48 -2.31
N ALA A 196 -9.59 18.11 -2.49
CA ALA A 196 -10.91 17.49 -2.34
C ALA A 196 -11.14 16.36 -3.36
N ILE A 197 -10.80 16.59 -4.63
CA ILE A 197 -10.91 15.56 -5.68
C ILE A 197 -9.96 14.39 -5.38
N ALA A 198 -8.70 14.66 -5.06
CA ALA A 198 -7.72 13.61 -4.77
C ALA A 198 -8.12 12.78 -3.53
N ALA A 199 -8.61 13.43 -2.46
CA ALA A 199 -9.13 12.75 -1.28
C ALA A 199 -10.36 11.88 -1.60
N GLY A 200 -11.30 12.39 -2.40
CA GLY A 200 -12.48 11.64 -2.83
C GLY A 200 -12.14 10.43 -3.68
N VAL A 201 -11.24 10.56 -4.66
CA VAL A 201 -10.78 9.44 -5.49
C VAL A 201 -10.03 8.41 -4.63
N PHE A 202 -9.22 8.85 -3.67
CA PHE A 202 -8.51 7.97 -2.74
C PHE A 202 -9.48 7.13 -1.91
N VAL A 203 -10.42 7.77 -1.21
CA VAL A 203 -11.38 7.05 -0.33
C VAL A 203 -12.31 6.18 -1.15
N GLY A 204 -12.84 6.67 -2.27
CA GLY A 204 -13.70 5.88 -3.16
C GLY A 204 -12.99 4.64 -3.72
N SER A 205 -11.72 4.79 -4.12
CA SER A 205 -10.90 3.66 -4.59
C SER A 205 -10.54 2.70 -3.44
N ALA A 206 -10.25 3.21 -2.24
CA ALA A 206 -9.98 2.38 -1.06
C ALA A 206 -11.20 1.52 -0.66
N VAL A 207 -12.40 2.08 -0.74
CA VAL A 207 -13.66 1.34 -0.53
C VAL A 207 -13.81 0.23 -1.58
N MET A 208 -13.49 0.50 -2.84
CA MET A 208 -13.55 -0.51 -3.91
C MET A 208 -12.50 -1.62 -3.74
N VAL A 209 -11.29 -1.28 -3.27
CA VAL A 209 -10.26 -2.28 -2.91
C VAL A 209 -10.72 -3.15 -1.74
N ALA A 210 -11.34 -2.55 -0.73
CA ALA A 210 -11.79 -3.26 0.47
C ALA A 210 -12.99 -4.18 0.17
N PHE A 211 -14.02 -3.65 -0.48
CA PHE A 211 -15.33 -4.28 -0.66
C PHE A 211 -15.57 -4.86 -2.06
N LYS A 212 -14.56 -4.81 -2.93
CA LYS A 212 -14.53 -5.25 -4.33
C LYS A 212 -15.32 -4.32 -5.27
N ALA A 213 -15.02 -4.39 -6.57
CA ALA A 213 -15.71 -3.66 -7.63
C ALA A 213 -16.59 -4.62 -8.45
N PRO A 214 -17.74 -4.15 -9.00
CA PRO A 214 -18.53 -4.93 -9.93
C PRO A 214 -17.84 -4.98 -11.29
N LEU A 215 -17.52 -6.18 -11.78
CA LEU A 215 -17.07 -6.40 -13.16
C LEU A 215 -18.28 -6.66 -14.05
N ARG A 216 -18.33 -6.02 -15.22
CA ARG A 216 -19.34 -6.32 -16.26
C ARG A 216 -18.69 -7.16 -17.34
N TRP A 217 -19.06 -8.43 -17.41
CA TRP A 217 -18.76 -9.26 -18.57
C TRP A 217 -19.78 -8.95 -19.67
N PRO A 218 -19.38 -8.95 -20.95
CA PRO A 218 -20.32 -8.93 -22.07
C PRO A 218 -21.32 -10.09 -21.93
N SER A 219 -22.58 -9.86 -22.33
CA SER A 219 -23.57 -10.94 -22.38
C SER A 219 -23.15 -11.98 -23.42
N ALA A 220 -23.60 -13.22 -23.25
CA ALA A 220 -23.42 -14.26 -24.25
C ALA A 220 -23.98 -13.83 -25.63
N GLU A 221 -25.09 -13.08 -25.64
CA GLU A 221 -25.66 -12.43 -26.83
C GLU A 221 -24.67 -11.46 -27.50
N ALA A 222 -24.04 -10.56 -26.74
CA ALA A 222 -23.09 -9.61 -27.30
C ALA A 222 -21.83 -10.30 -27.86
N VAL A 223 -21.47 -11.46 -27.32
CA VAL A 223 -20.42 -12.33 -27.87
C VAL A 223 -20.92 -13.01 -29.15
N ALA A 224 -22.14 -13.58 -29.15
CA ALA A 224 -22.75 -14.20 -30.32
C ALA A 224 -22.87 -13.22 -31.50
N ASP A 225 -23.31 -11.98 -31.25
CA ASP A 225 -23.43 -10.94 -32.28
C ASP A 225 -22.06 -10.56 -32.86
N ALA A 226 -21.03 -10.46 -32.03
CA ALA A 226 -19.67 -10.22 -32.50
C ALA A 226 -19.12 -11.36 -33.35
N LEU A 227 -19.46 -12.62 -33.02
CA LEU A 227 -19.09 -13.80 -33.79
C LEU A 227 -19.82 -13.84 -35.14
N ARG A 228 -21.13 -13.55 -35.17
CA ARG A 228 -21.92 -13.41 -36.40
C ARG A 228 -21.38 -12.32 -37.31
N ALA A 229 -21.03 -11.16 -36.74
CA ALA A 229 -20.41 -10.07 -37.49
C ALA A 229 -19.03 -10.45 -38.07
N ALA A 230 -18.32 -11.39 -37.44
CA ALA A 230 -17.06 -11.95 -37.91
C ALA A 230 -17.22 -13.13 -38.90
N GLY A 231 -18.46 -13.50 -39.24
CA GLY A 231 -18.77 -14.55 -40.22
C GLY A 231 -18.84 -15.97 -39.64
N LEU A 232 -18.94 -16.12 -38.31
CA LEU A 232 -19.17 -17.40 -37.64
C LEU A 232 -20.65 -17.57 -37.29
N ASP A 233 -21.12 -18.81 -37.20
CA ASP A 233 -22.53 -19.12 -36.92
C ASP A 233 -22.70 -19.84 -35.56
N PRO A 234 -22.71 -19.09 -34.43
CA PRO A 234 -22.78 -19.68 -33.09
C PRO A 234 -24.19 -20.21 -32.77
N GLU A 235 -24.31 -21.52 -32.58
CA GLU A 235 -25.52 -22.22 -32.15
C GLU A 235 -25.67 -22.23 -30.61
N SER A 236 -24.55 -22.23 -29.88
CA SER A 236 -24.54 -22.06 -28.42
C SER A 236 -23.32 -21.27 -27.96
N VAL A 237 -23.50 -20.44 -26.94
CA VAL A 237 -22.44 -19.64 -26.32
C VAL A 237 -22.55 -19.78 -24.80
N VAL A 238 -21.62 -20.52 -24.19
CA VAL A 238 -21.65 -20.82 -22.75
C VAL A 238 -20.45 -20.18 -22.06
N PRO A 239 -20.64 -19.34 -21.02
CA PRO A 239 -19.54 -18.80 -20.25
C PRO A 239 -18.83 -19.92 -19.47
N THR A 240 -17.52 -20.07 -19.66
CA THR A 240 -16.69 -21.05 -18.95
C THR A 240 -15.76 -20.34 -17.96
N SER A 241 -15.67 -20.89 -16.74
CA SER A 241 -14.78 -20.37 -15.68
C SER A 241 -13.56 -21.26 -15.43
N GLN A 242 -13.45 -22.38 -16.16
CA GLN A 242 -12.53 -23.47 -15.79
C GLN A 242 -11.14 -23.37 -16.45
N ARG A 243 -10.98 -22.62 -17.54
CA ARG A 243 -9.74 -22.65 -18.34
C ARG A 243 -8.83 -21.43 -18.24
N HIS A 244 -9.30 -20.24 -17.84
CA HIS A 244 -8.41 -19.07 -17.67
C HIS A 244 -8.71 -18.22 -16.43
N ARG A 245 -7.62 -17.74 -15.80
CA ARG A 245 -7.64 -16.80 -14.67
C ARG A 245 -7.73 -15.33 -15.07
N HIS A 246 -7.46 -15.00 -16.34
CA HIS A 246 -7.09 -13.66 -16.78
C HIS A 246 -8.06 -12.98 -17.77
N GLY A 247 -9.33 -13.38 -17.74
CA GLY A 247 -10.44 -12.73 -18.45
C GLY A 247 -11.65 -13.66 -18.58
N PRO A 248 -12.82 -13.15 -18.99
CA PRO A 248 -13.97 -13.98 -19.28
C PRO A 248 -13.72 -14.82 -20.54
N THR A 249 -14.09 -16.10 -20.46
CA THR A 249 -13.95 -17.08 -21.54
C THR A 249 -15.28 -17.74 -21.83
N TYR A 250 -15.50 -18.11 -23.08
CA TYR A 250 -16.73 -18.74 -23.54
C TYR A 250 -16.40 -19.95 -24.40
N GLU A 251 -17.16 -21.02 -24.23
CA GLU A 251 -17.19 -22.14 -25.17
C GLU A 251 -18.33 -21.91 -26.14
N VAL A 252 -18.04 -22.08 -27.43
CA VAL A 252 -18.99 -21.83 -28.51
C VAL A 252 -19.08 -23.07 -29.38
N VAL A 253 -20.31 -23.50 -29.67
CA VAL A 253 -20.56 -24.54 -30.68
C VAL A 253 -21.17 -23.83 -31.88
N GLU A 254 -20.55 -23.99 -33.05
CA GLU A 254 -21.08 -23.50 -34.32
C GLU A 254 -22.12 -24.47 -34.89
N GLY A 255 -23.03 -23.98 -35.74
CA GLY A 255 -24.01 -24.83 -36.44
C GLY A 255 -23.39 -25.91 -37.35
N SER A 256 -22.09 -25.80 -37.66
CA SER A 256 -21.31 -26.85 -38.34
C SER A 256 -20.91 -28.02 -37.42
N GLY A 257 -21.14 -27.90 -36.11
CA GLY A 257 -20.64 -28.80 -35.06
C GLY A 257 -19.23 -28.48 -34.57
N ALA A 258 -18.55 -27.45 -35.11
CA ALA A 258 -17.22 -27.04 -34.66
C ALA A 258 -17.28 -26.43 -33.25
N ARG A 259 -16.34 -26.82 -32.39
CA ARG A 259 -16.18 -26.27 -31.03
C ARG A 259 -15.08 -25.21 -31.02
N ARG A 260 -15.42 -24.02 -30.53
CA ARG A 260 -14.51 -22.89 -30.41
C ARG A 260 -14.34 -22.48 -28.96
N PHE A 261 -13.13 -22.08 -28.64
CA PHE A 261 -12.79 -21.41 -27.40
C PHE A 261 -12.64 -19.91 -27.64
N VAL A 262 -13.42 -19.11 -26.94
CA VAL A 262 -13.48 -17.66 -27.11
C VAL A 262 -12.93 -16.97 -25.87
N LYS A 263 -11.87 -16.21 -26.05
CA LYS A 263 -11.27 -15.37 -25.02
C LYS A 263 -11.64 -13.91 -25.26
N LEU A 264 -12.09 -13.23 -24.21
CA LEU A 264 -12.49 -11.84 -24.32
C LEU A 264 -11.57 -10.95 -23.48
N VAL A 265 -11.02 -9.92 -24.11
CA VAL A 265 -10.22 -8.90 -23.41
C VAL A 265 -11.03 -7.60 -23.31
N GLY A 266 -11.46 -7.32 -22.09
CA GLY A 266 -12.34 -6.21 -21.75
C GLY A 266 -11.61 -4.90 -21.47
N ARG A 267 -12.38 -3.81 -21.37
CA ARG A 267 -11.86 -2.49 -21.02
C ARG A 267 -11.37 -2.40 -19.57
N ASP A 268 -11.96 -3.15 -18.65
CA ASP A 268 -11.56 -3.10 -17.24
C ASP A 268 -10.18 -3.77 -17.06
N GLU A 269 -9.90 -4.87 -17.76
CA GLU A 269 -8.58 -5.52 -17.78
C GLU A 269 -7.46 -4.57 -18.22
N ARG A 270 -7.73 -3.63 -19.14
CA ARG A 270 -6.79 -2.57 -19.56
C ARG A 270 -6.24 -1.75 -18.38
N ASP A 271 -7.12 -1.31 -17.47
CA ASP A 271 -6.73 -0.43 -16.37
C ASP A 271 -5.98 -1.21 -15.27
N ALA A 272 -6.30 -2.50 -15.10
CA ALA A 272 -5.59 -3.39 -14.17
C ALA A 272 -4.18 -3.69 -14.63
N GLU A 273 -4.03 -3.99 -15.92
CA GLU A 273 -2.76 -4.41 -16.51
C GLU A 273 -1.75 -3.26 -16.53
N LEU A 274 -2.22 -2.03 -16.80
CA LEU A 274 -1.36 -0.84 -16.86
C LEU A 274 -0.68 -0.55 -15.50
N LEU A 275 -1.39 -0.74 -14.37
CA LEU A 275 -0.76 -0.61 -13.05
C LEU A 275 0.18 -1.77 -12.73
N SER A 276 -0.25 -3.02 -12.94
CA SER A 276 0.63 -4.15 -12.65
C SER A 276 1.93 -4.04 -13.44
N ARG A 277 1.85 -3.52 -14.68
CA ARG A 277 3.00 -3.23 -15.54
C ARG A 277 3.86 -2.07 -15.01
N ILE A 278 3.29 -0.93 -14.59
CA ILE A 278 4.06 0.16 -13.96
C ILE A 278 4.78 -0.32 -12.70
N VAL A 279 4.09 -1.04 -11.83
CA VAL A 279 4.66 -1.55 -10.57
C VAL A 279 5.75 -2.58 -10.86
N ARG A 280 5.55 -3.46 -11.84
CA ARG A 280 6.56 -4.45 -12.27
C ARG A 280 7.76 -3.75 -12.90
N ALA A 281 7.56 -2.79 -13.80
CA ALA A 281 8.62 -2.02 -14.45
C ALA A 281 9.48 -1.22 -13.47
N LEU A 282 8.88 -0.74 -12.37
CA LEU A 282 9.60 -0.05 -11.29
C LEU A 282 10.33 -1.05 -10.37
N ARG A 283 9.76 -2.23 -10.09
CA ARG A 283 10.33 -3.19 -9.13
C ARG A 283 11.34 -4.15 -9.73
N VAL A 284 11.14 -4.59 -10.97
CA VAL A 284 11.85 -5.72 -11.56
C VAL A 284 12.62 -5.28 -12.80
N ASP A 285 13.90 -5.64 -12.86
CA ASP A 285 14.72 -5.54 -14.06
C ASP A 285 14.44 -6.77 -14.92
N SER A 286 13.27 -6.79 -15.58
CA SER A 286 12.95 -7.81 -16.57
C SER A 286 13.30 -7.29 -17.97
N PRO A 287 13.80 -8.16 -18.87
CA PRO A 287 14.00 -7.81 -20.27
C PRO A 287 12.65 -7.50 -20.94
N GLU A 288 12.36 -6.22 -20.96
CA GLU A 288 11.50 -5.49 -21.90
C GLU A 288 10.05 -5.96 -22.06
N ASP A 289 9.18 -5.49 -21.15
CA ASP A 289 7.76 -5.27 -21.44
C ASP A 289 7.65 -4.18 -22.53
N ARG A 290 7.54 -4.55 -23.81
CA ARG A 290 7.12 -3.56 -24.83
C ARG A 290 5.69 -3.12 -24.52
N PRO A 291 5.41 -1.80 -24.43
CA PRO A 291 4.08 -1.32 -24.09
C PRO A 291 3.09 -1.63 -25.22
N SER A 292 2.19 -2.61 -25.01
CA SER A 292 0.94 -2.67 -25.77
C SER A 292 -0.05 -1.67 -25.18
N LEU A 293 -0.47 -0.67 -25.97
CA LEU A 293 -1.24 0.50 -25.57
C LEU A 293 -2.77 0.27 -25.56
N GLY A 294 -3.25 -0.97 -25.75
CA GLY A 294 -4.68 -1.30 -25.64
C GLY A 294 -5.04 -2.79 -25.77
N ALA A 295 -6.28 -3.14 -25.37
CA ALA A 295 -6.86 -4.49 -25.44
C ALA A 295 -6.81 -5.08 -26.86
N THR A 296 -7.09 -4.25 -27.87
CA THR A 296 -6.94 -4.60 -29.30
C THR A 296 -5.51 -5.03 -29.62
N GLN A 297 -4.52 -4.25 -29.20
CA GLN A 297 -3.11 -4.58 -29.45
C GLN A 297 -2.67 -5.83 -28.69
N THR A 298 -3.23 -6.10 -27.51
CA THR A 298 -2.95 -7.33 -26.76
C THR A 298 -3.51 -8.56 -27.47
N ILE A 299 -4.74 -8.50 -27.98
CA ILE A 299 -5.34 -9.62 -28.74
C ILE A 299 -4.68 -9.79 -30.12
N GLU A 300 -4.37 -8.70 -30.81
CA GLU A 300 -3.62 -8.76 -32.08
C GLU A 300 -2.23 -9.38 -31.88
N HIS A 301 -1.55 -9.02 -30.78
CA HIS A 301 -0.27 -9.60 -30.40
C HIS A 301 -0.39 -11.09 -30.10
N GLU A 302 -1.37 -11.50 -29.30
CA GLU A 302 -1.61 -12.91 -29.01
C GLU A 302 -1.99 -13.71 -30.27
N ALA A 303 -2.84 -13.17 -31.13
CA ALA A 303 -3.20 -13.76 -32.42
C ALA A 303 -1.97 -13.94 -33.33
N LEU A 304 -1.11 -12.93 -33.43
CA LEU A 304 0.14 -13.02 -34.17
C LEU A 304 1.08 -14.06 -33.56
N ALA A 305 1.20 -14.10 -32.23
CA ALA A 305 2.04 -15.07 -31.53
C ALA A 305 1.56 -16.51 -31.74
N LEU A 306 0.25 -16.77 -31.64
CA LEU A 306 -0.35 -18.08 -31.96
C LEU A 306 -0.06 -18.49 -33.40
N THR A 307 -0.23 -17.58 -34.35
CA THR A 307 0.03 -17.84 -35.76
C THR A 307 1.50 -18.18 -36.02
N LEU A 308 2.43 -17.45 -35.41
CA LEU A 308 3.86 -17.70 -35.56
C LEU A 308 4.32 -18.97 -34.83
N ALA A 309 3.77 -19.25 -33.66
CA ALA A 309 4.03 -20.48 -32.91
C ALA A 309 3.54 -21.73 -33.66
N ALA A 310 2.32 -21.69 -34.20
CA ALA A 310 1.79 -22.78 -35.03
C ALA A 310 2.66 -22.99 -36.28
N ARG A 311 3.11 -21.90 -36.92
CA ARG A 311 4.02 -21.97 -38.08
C ARG A 311 5.40 -22.54 -37.71
N ALA A 312 5.85 -22.35 -36.48
CA ALA A 312 7.06 -22.96 -35.94
C ALA A 312 6.90 -24.45 -35.60
N GLY A 313 5.69 -25.01 -35.76
CA GLY A 313 5.37 -26.42 -35.49
C GLY A 313 5.07 -26.72 -34.02
N ALA A 314 4.92 -25.69 -33.18
CA ALA A 314 4.49 -25.87 -31.80
C ALA A 314 2.97 -26.18 -31.75
N GLU A 315 2.58 -27.10 -30.87
CA GLU A 315 1.18 -27.40 -30.58
C GLU A 315 0.59 -26.24 -29.78
N VAL A 316 -0.20 -25.40 -30.45
CA VAL A 316 -0.91 -24.26 -29.87
C VAL A 316 -2.34 -24.21 -30.41
N PRO A 317 -3.28 -23.51 -29.74
CA PRO A 317 -4.63 -23.35 -30.28
C PRO A 317 -4.59 -22.72 -31.67
N SER A 318 -5.30 -23.33 -32.60
CA SER A 318 -5.47 -22.78 -33.94
C SER A 318 -6.37 -21.54 -33.87
N LEU A 319 -5.90 -20.44 -34.43
CA LEU A 319 -6.62 -19.17 -34.45
C LEU A 319 -7.70 -19.23 -35.54
N ALA A 320 -8.96 -19.09 -35.16
CA ALA A 320 -10.08 -19.02 -36.09
C ALA A 320 -10.28 -17.58 -36.62
N THR A 321 -10.45 -16.62 -35.71
CA THR A 321 -10.62 -15.19 -36.06
C THR A 321 -10.42 -14.27 -34.86
N VAL A 322 -10.33 -12.96 -35.13
CA VAL A 322 -10.40 -11.89 -34.13
C VAL A 322 -11.64 -11.05 -34.42
N ALA A 323 -12.48 -10.85 -33.41
CA ALA A 323 -13.70 -10.06 -33.51
C ALA A 323 -13.72 -8.92 -32.48
N PHE A 324 -14.63 -7.97 -32.65
CA PHE A 324 -14.85 -6.89 -31.70
C PHE A 324 -16.34 -6.78 -31.38
N THR A 325 -16.66 -6.63 -30.11
CA THR A 325 -18.04 -6.29 -29.69
C THR A 325 -18.33 -4.81 -29.97
N ASP A 326 -19.60 -4.41 -29.97
CA ASP A 326 -20.02 -3.00 -30.11
C ASP A 326 -19.37 -2.08 -29.06
N ASP A 327 -19.10 -2.62 -27.89
CA ASP A 327 -18.40 -1.92 -26.82
C ASP A 327 -16.87 -1.86 -27.04
N ARG A 328 -16.35 -2.30 -28.19
CA ARG A 328 -14.93 -2.43 -28.52
C ARG A 328 -14.17 -3.32 -27.53
N ALA A 329 -14.82 -4.34 -26.97
CA ALA A 329 -14.07 -5.43 -26.35
C ALA A 329 -13.49 -6.28 -27.48
N ALA A 330 -12.24 -6.67 -27.35
CA ALA A 330 -11.60 -7.53 -28.33
C ALA A 330 -11.90 -9.00 -27.98
N VAL A 331 -12.16 -9.80 -28.99
CA VAL A 331 -12.56 -11.20 -28.89
C VAL A 331 -11.61 -12.03 -29.72
N LEU A 332 -10.93 -12.98 -29.09
CA LEU A 332 -10.01 -13.92 -29.72
C LEU A 332 -10.71 -15.28 -29.81
N VAL A 333 -10.92 -15.77 -31.02
CA VAL A 333 -11.63 -17.05 -31.28
C VAL A 333 -10.61 -18.08 -31.73
N MET A 334 -10.54 -19.19 -30.99
CA MET A 334 -9.60 -20.28 -31.24
C MET A 334 -10.38 -21.60 -31.33
N ASP A 335 -9.77 -22.60 -31.94
CA ASP A 335 -10.25 -23.98 -31.84
C ASP A 335 -10.18 -24.46 -30.39
N ASP A 336 -11.21 -25.20 -29.95
CA ASP A 336 -11.17 -25.76 -28.61
C ASP A 336 -10.13 -26.87 -28.50
N LEU A 337 -9.31 -26.80 -27.46
CA LEU A 337 -8.28 -27.78 -27.16
C LEU A 337 -8.81 -28.78 -26.14
N GLU A 338 -9.01 -30.03 -26.59
CA GLU A 338 -9.33 -31.13 -25.69
C GLU A 338 -8.12 -31.51 -24.84
N GLY A 339 -8.26 -31.50 -23.51
CA GLY A 339 -7.18 -31.87 -22.58
C GLY A 339 -7.33 -31.24 -21.20
N ARG A 340 -6.36 -31.55 -20.32
CA ARG A 340 -6.24 -31.02 -18.95
C ARG A 340 -4.90 -30.31 -18.77
N THR A 341 -4.89 -29.19 -18.05
CA THR A 341 -3.64 -28.47 -17.74
C THR A 341 -2.77 -29.29 -16.78
N LEU A 342 -1.44 -29.23 -16.91
CA LEU A 342 -0.53 -30.10 -16.13
C LEU A 342 -0.63 -29.91 -14.61
N ASP A 343 -1.10 -28.77 -14.13
CA ASP A 343 -1.36 -28.53 -12.70
C ASP A 343 -2.57 -29.30 -12.15
N SER A 344 -3.49 -29.70 -13.03
CA SER A 344 -4.72 -30.44 -12.70
C SER A 344 -4.60 -31.95 -12.94
N VAL A 345 -3.50 -32.37 -13.58
CA VAL A 345 -3.19 -33.77 -13.86
C VAL A 345 -2.56 -34.41 -12.61
N GLU A 346 -2.91 -35.66 -12.32
CA GLU A 346 -2.31 -36.35 -11.18
C GLU A 346 -0.80 -36.55 -11.40
N PRO A 347 0.05 -36.42 -10.35
CA PRO A 347 1.50 -36.55 -10.52
C PRO A 347 1.97 -37.86 -11.17
N GLY A 348 1.20 -38.94 -11.03
CA GLY A 348 1.50 -40.23 -11.66
C GLY A 348 1.25 -40.27 -13.18
N GLU A 349 0.38 -39.41 -13.70
CA GLU A 349 0.13 -39.27 -15.14
C GLU A 349 1.19 -38.40 -15.84
N LEU A 350 1.96 -37.60 -15.06
CA LEU A 350 3.11 -36.83 -15.55
C LEU A 350 4.34 -37.74 -15.76
N THR A 351 4.24 -38.59 -16.78
CA THR A 351 5.33 -39.49 -17.20
C THR A 351 6.52 -38.72 -17.77
N ASP A 352 7.67 -39.39 -17.87
CA ASP A 352 8.89 -38.78 -18.46
C ASP A 352 8.67 -38.35 -19.90
N ALA A 353 7.81 -39.08 -20.65
CA ALA A 353 7.43 -38.72 -22.01
C ALA A 353 6.63 -37.41 -22.06
N VAL A 354 5.71 -37.20 -21.12
CA VAL A 354 4.90 -35.95 -21.05
C VAL A 354 5.78 -34.76 -20.69
N VAL A 355 6.72 -34.93 -19.75
CA VAL A 355 7.66 -33.88 -19.33
C VAL A 355 8.62 -33.54 -20.49
N ALA A 356 9.14 -34.56 -21.19
CA ALA A 356 9.97 -34.37 -22.37
C ALA A 356 9.23 -33.66 -23.51
N GLU A 357 7.96 -34.02 -23.74
CA GLU A 357 7.12 -33.36 -24.74
C GLU A 357 6.87 -31.89 -24.38
N ALA A 358 6.66 -31.56 -23.09
CA ALA A 358 6.53 -30.17 -22.67
C ALA A 358 7.78 -29.33 -22.99
N PHE A 359 8.99 -29.88 -22.75
CA PHE A 359 10.25 -29.22 -23.14
C PHE A 359 10.45 -29.18 -24.66
N ALA A 360 10.03 -30.21 -25.39
CA ALA A 360 10.10 -30.23 -26.85
C ALA A 360 9.25 -29.11 -27.46
N GLN A 361 8.05 -28.90 -26.92
CA GLN A 361 7.16 -27.82 -27.35
C GLN A 361 7.75 -26.44 -27.04
N LEU A 362 8.34 -26.26 -25.85
CA LEU A 362 9.06 -25.03 -25.51
C LEU A 362 10.26 -24.78 -26.44
N ALA A 363 11.01 -25.83 -26.78
CA ALA A 363 12.16 -25.76 -27.70
C ALA A 363 11.75 -25.34 -29.11
N LYS A 364 10.57 -25.78 -29.61
CA LYS A 364 10.03 -25.32 -30.90
C LYS A 364 9.76 -23.80 -30.92
N LEU A 365 9.25 -23.23 -29.82
CA LEU A 365 9.11 -21.77 -29.70
C LEU A 365 10.48 -21.08 -29.69
N HIS A 366 11.42 -21.58 -28.90
CA HIS A 366 12.76 -21.00 -28.78
C HIS A 366 13.52 -21.03 -30.11
N ALA A 367 13.38 -22.09 -30.90
CA ALA A 367 13.94 -22.21 -32.24
C ALA A 367 13.42 -21.12 -33.20
N ALA A 368 12.18 -20.68 -33.02
CA ALA A 368 11.58 -19.56 -33.75
C ALA A 368 11.85 -18.17 -33.12
N ARG A 369 12.71 -18.09 -32.08
CA ARG A 369 12.95 -16.89 -31.27
C ARG A 369 11.67 -16.34 -30.65
N ILE A 370 10.81 -17.23 -30.16
CA ILE A 370 9.62 -16.90 -29.41
C ILE A 370 9.82 -17.37 -27.98
N ALA A 371 9.79 -16.44 -27.01
CA ALA A 371 9.64 -16.80 -25.60
C ALA A 371 8.15 -16.84 -25.26
N HIS A 372 7.67 -17.85 -24.55
CA HIS A 372 6.29 -17.92 -24.04
C HIS A 372 6.03 -16.82 -22.99
N GLY A 373 7.02 -16.53 -22.15
CA GLY A 373 6.98 -15.47 -21.14
C GLY A 373 6.22 -15.85 -19.85
N TRP A 374 5.61 -17.04 -19.81
CA TRP A 374 4.93 -17.60 -18.64
C TRP A 374 4.77 -19.13 -18.75
N ALA A 375 5.84 -19.86 -19.06
CA ALA A 375 5.85 -21.32 -19.20
C ALA A 375 5.63 -22.10 -17.88
N SER A 376 4.52 -21.85 -17.17
CA SER A 376 4.10 -22.56 -15.96
C SER A 376 3.18 -23.75 -16.28
N LEU A 377 2.95 -24.63 -15.29
CA LEU A 377 2.12 -25.84 -15.46
C LEU A 377 0.70 -25.57 -15.97
N HIS A 378 0.14 -24.39 -15.70
CA HIS A 378 -1.19 -24.01 -16.18
C HIS A 378 -1.26 -23.76 -17.69
N HIS A 379 -0.11 -23.51 -18.32
CA HIS A 379 -0.03 -23.19 -19.75
C HIS A 379 0.36 -24.38 -20.61
N PHE A 380 0.61 -25.54 -19.99
CA PHE A 380 0.78 -26.81 -20.69
C PHE A 380 -0.47 -27.65 -20.52
N VAL A 381 -1.00 -28.18 -21.62
CA VAL A 381 -2.19 -29.03 -21.67
C VAL A 381 -1.81 -30.42 -22.15
N LEU A 382 -2.07 -31.43 -21.32
CA LEU A 382 -1.99 -32.83 -21.72
C LEU A 382 -3.25 -33.21 -22.50
N ARG A 383 -3.05 -33.57 -23.77
CA ARG A 383 -4.11 -34.03 -24.66
C ARG A 383 -4.36 -35.54 -24.49
N PRO A 384 -5.55 -36.05 -24.88
CA PRO A 384 -5.88 -37.48 -24.77
C PRO A 384 -4.95 -38.41 -25.56
N ASP A 385 -4.33 -37.90 -26.62
CA ASP A 385 -3.35 -38.60 -27.46
C ASP A 385 -1.94 -38.68 -26.84
N GLY A 386 -1.74 -38.07 -25.66
CA GLY A 386 -0.46 -38.02 -24.95
C GLY A 386 0.45 -36.87 -25.38
N SER A 387 0.05 -36.07 -26.37
CA SER A 387 0.79 -34.86 -26.75
C SER A 387 0.56 -33.70 -25.76
N VAL A 388 1.48 -32.74 -25.74
CA VAL A 388 1.38 -31.54 -24.92
C VAL A 388 1.18 -30.33 -25.81
N ALA A 389 0.21 -29.49 -25.48
CA ALA A 389 -0.01 -28.20 -26.15
C ALA A 389 0.24 -27.03 -25.20
N MET A 390 0.62 -25.87 -25.76
CA MET A 390 0.82 -24.64 -25.01
C MET A 390 -0.34 -23.65 -25.19
N LEU A 391 -0.74 -22.99 -24.10
CA LEU A 391 -1.83 -22.00 -24.05
C LEU A 391 -1.33 -20.59 -23.69
N ASP A 392 -2.16 -19.59 -23.98
CA ASP A 392 -2.02 -18.21 -23.47
C ASP A 392 -0.71 -17.50 -23.87
N LEU A 393 -0.46 -17.37 -25.18
CA LEU A 393 0.68 -16.63 -25.74
C LEU A 393 0.55 -15.11 -25.65
N ARG A 394 -0.32 -14.58 -24.80
CA ARG A 394 -0.49 -13.12 -24.62
C ARG A 394 0.76 -12.43 -24.07
N TRP A 395 1.60 -13.16 -23.34
CA TRP A 395 2.88 -12.68 -22.81
C TRP A 395 4.06 -13.08 -23.67
N ALA A 396 3.80 -13.72 -24.82
CA ALA A 396 4.86 -14.20 -25.68
C ALA A 396 5.69 -13.03 -26.22
N GLN A 397 7.00 -13.20 -26.27
CA GLN A 397 7.90 -12.23 -26.87
C GLN A 397 8.35 -12.73 -28.22
N LEU A 398 7.97 -11.99 -29.27
CA LEU A 398 8.40 -12.27 -30.64
C LEU A 398 9.78 -11.68 -30.87
N SER A 399 10.66 -12.42 -31.53
CA SER A 399 12.09 -12.06 -31.65
C SER A 399 12.73 -11.87 -30.27
N ALA A 400 12.46 -12.81 -29.37
CA ALA A 400 12.93 -12.79 -27.99
C ALA A 400 14.46 -12.67 -27.90
N THR A 401 14.95 -11.97 -26.89
CA THR A 401 16.38 -11.92 -26.52
C THR A 401 16.80 -13.22 -25.82
N ASP A 402 18.10 -13.51 -25.75
CA ASP A 402 18.60 -14.73 -25.09
C ASP A 402 18.14 -14.80 -23.63
N LEU A 403 18.25 -13.70 -22.89
CA LEU A 403 17.77 -13.59 -21.50
C LEU A 403 16.27 -13.91 -21.34
N GLN A 404 15.45 -13.68 -22.36
CA GLN A 404 14.01 -13.99 -22.31
C GLN A 404 13.76 -15.48 -22.51
N LEU A 405 14.49 -16.11 -23.41
CA LEU A 405 14.45 -17.56 -23.62
C LEU A 405 15.01 -18.28 -22.38
N GLU A 406 16.10 -17.79 -21.80
CA GLU A 406 16.68 -18.30 -20.55
C GLU A 406 15.69 -18.21 -19.39
N ASN A 407 14.95 -17.10 -19.27
CA ASN A 407 13.94 -16.93 -18.22
C ASN A 407 12.75 -17.86 -18.38
N ASP A 408 12.35 -18.13 -19.62
CA ASP A 408 11.24 -19.03 -19.93
C ASP A 408 11.63 -20.50 -19.65
N LEU A 409 12.86 -20.88 -19.98
CA LEU A 409 13.44 -22.16 -19.60
C LEU A 409 13.55 -22.29 -18.07
N ALA A 410 14.02 -21.25 -17.38
CA ALA A 410 14.09 -21.21 -15.92
C ALA A 410 12.71 -21.39 -15.27
N GLU A 411 11.67 -20.74 -15.80
CA GLU A 411 10.29 -20.92 -15.36
C GLU A 411 9.83 -22.37 -15.51
N ALA A 412 10.01 -22.97 -16.69
CA ALA A 412 9.61 -24.36 -16.96
C ALA A 412 10.36 -25.36 -16.08
N LEU A 413 11.68 -25.19 -15.92
CA LEU A 413 12.52 -26.02 -15.05
C LEU A 413 12.02 -25.99 -13.60
N VAL A 414 11.76 -24.81 -13.04
CA VAL A 414 11.27 -24.70 -11.65
C VAL A 414 9.85 -25.24 -11.51
N ALA A 415 8.98 -24.96 -12.48
CA ALA A 415 7.57 -25.38 -12.45
C ALA A 415 7.44 -26.91 -12.50
N LEU A 416 8.15 -27.57 -13.40
CA LEU A 416 8.14 -29.03 -13.54
C LEU A 416 8.89 -29.71 -12.38
N ALA A 417 10.05 -29.19 -11.96
CA ALA A 417 10.81 -29.75 -10.84
C ALA A 417 10.01 -29.74 -9.53
N ALA A 418 9.13 -28.75 -9.33
CA ALA A 418 8.25 -28.68 -8.17
C ALA A 418 7.23 -29.82 -8.08
N VAL A 419 6.96 -30.53 -9.19
CA VAL A 419 5.95 -31.60 -9.25
C VAL A 419 6.57 -32.97 -9.52
N VAL A 420 7.48 -33.08 -10.49
CA VAL A 420 8.08 -34.37 -10.87
C VAL A 420 9.48 -34.61 -10.28
N GLY A 421 10.07 -33.60 -9.64
CA GLY A 421 11.40 -33.66 -9.05
C GLY A 421 12.51 -33.18 -9.99
N VAL A 422 13.66 -32.83 -9.41
CA VAL A 422 14.80 -32.19 -10.09
C VAL A 422 15.42 -33.11 -11.16
N GLU A 423 15.73 -34.35 -10.80
CA GLU A 423 16.43 -35.32 -11.66
C GLU A 423 15.63 -35.62 -12.94
N ARG A 424 14.35 -35.96 -12.80
CA ARG A 424 13.44 -36.24 -13.92
C ARG A 424 13.26 -35.02 -14.83
N THR A 425 13.16 -33.82 -14.23
CA THR A 425 13.03 -32.58 -14.98
C THR A 425 14.26 -32.27 -15.81
N LEU A 426 15.47 -32.43 -15.25
CA LEU A 426 16.70 -32.18 -15.97
C LEU A 426 16.94 -33.20 -17.08
N ALA A 427 16.68 -34.49 -16.82
CA ALA A 427 16.79 -35.52 -17.84
C ALA A 427 15.89 -35.23 -19.06
N ALA A 428 14.65 -34.77 -18.81
CA ALA A 428 13.72 -34.37 -19.86
C ALA A 428 14.14 -33.08 -20.58
N ALA A 429 14.66 -32.08 -19.85
CA ALA A 429 15.14 -30.82 -20.42
C ALA A 429 16.34 -31.04 -21.35
N SER A 430 17.32 -31.85 -20.94
CA SER A 430 18.52 -32.18 -21.73
C SER A 430 18.22 -32.94 -23.03
N ALA A 431 17.02 -33.51 -23.17
CA ALA A 431 16.60 -34.11 -24.44
C ALA A 431 16.23 -33.06 -25.51
N SER A 432 15.88 -31.84 -25.10
CA SER A 432 15.40 -30.77 -25.98
C SER A 432 16.31 -29.53 -26.01
N PHE A 433 17.09 -29.31 -24.96
CA PHE A 433 18.00 -28.17 -24.80
C PHE A 433 19.43 -28.66 -24.57
N ASP A 434 20.39 -27.94 -25.12
CA ASP A 434 21.81 -28.21 -24.89
C ASP A 434 22.26 -27.71 -23.50
N ASP A 435 23.40 -28.21 -23.04
CA ASP A 435 23.94 -27.86 -21.72
C ASP A 435 24.22 -26.36 -21.60
N VAL A 436 24.53 -25.69 -22.72
CA VAL A 436 24.74 -24.24 -22.79
C VAL A 436 23.46 -23.48 -22.47
N ALA A 437 22.33 -23.84 -23.07
CA ALA A 437 21.04 -23.21 -22.78
C ALA A 437 20.59 -23.46 -21.34
N ILE A 438 20.78 -24.69 -20.83
CA ILE A 438 20.43 -25.04 -19.45
C ILE A 438 21.31 -24.26 -18.45
N ALA A 439 22.62 -24.14 -18.70
CA ALA A 439 23.53 -23.34 -17.90
C ALA A 439 23.16 -21.85 -17.90
N ALA A 440 22.76 -21.31 -19.05
CA ALA A 440 22.38 -19.90 -19.18
C ALA A 440 21.12 -19.55 -18.36
N ALA A 441 20.21 -20.51 -18.12
CA ALA A 441 19.05 -20.32 -17.26
C ALA A 441 19.39 -20.30 -15.74
N LEU A 442 20.57 -20.80 -15.33
CA LEU A 442 20.96 -20.98 -13.94
C LEU A 442 20.88 -19.69 -13.06
N PRO A 443 21.35 -18.50 -13.52
CA PRO A 443 21.23 -17.25 -12.77
C PRO A 443 19.79 -16.81 -12.48
N LEU A 444 18.83 -17.35 -13.24
CA LEU A 444 17.41 -17.04 -13.17
C LEU A 444 16.61 -18.03 -12.31
N ILE A 445 17.23 -19.09 -11.77
CA ILE A 445 16.58 -20.02 -10.84
C ILE A 445 16.44 -19.39 -9.44
N GLN A 446 15.58 -18.38 -9.35
CA GLN A 446 15.34 -17.59 -8.14
C GLN A 446 13.87 -17.11 -8.07
N PRO A 447 13.34 -16.85 -6.86
CA PRO A 447 11.92 -16.53 -6.69
C PRO A 447 11.43 -15.36 -7.54
N LEU A 448 12.27 -14.35 -7.81
CA LEU A 448 11.86 -13.15 -8.55
C LEU A 448 11.73 -13.35 -10.06
N ALA A 449 12.43 -14.33 -10.63
CA ALA A 449 12.40 -14.66 -12.05
C ALA A 449 11.13 -15.41 -12.45
N VAL A 450 10.61 -16.22 -11.51
CA VAL A 450 9.48 -17.12 -11.77
C VAL A 450 8.11 -16.52 -11.42
N SER A 451 7.08 -17.05 -12.05
CA SER A 451 5.69 -16.64 -11.90
C SER A 451 5.17 -16.84 -10.47
N PRO A 452 4.08 -16.14 -10.05
CA PRO A 452 3.53 -16.25 -8.70
C PRO A 452 3.16 -17.68 -8.28
N GLU A 453 2.64 -18.47 -9.22
CA GLU A 453 2.21 -19.86 -9.05
C GLU A 453 3.43 -20.76 -8.83
N THR A 454 4.41 -20.70 -9.73
CA THR A 454 5.68 -21.43 -9.64
C THR A 454 6.45 -21.06 -8.38
N ARG A 455 6.45 -19.78 -8.00
CA ARG A 455 7.03 -19.28 -6.75
C ARG A 455 6.33 -19.83 -5.51
N ALA A 456 5.01 -20.01 -5.56
CA ALA A 456 4.26 -20.58 -4.46
C ALA A 456 4.59 -22.07 -4.27
N ALA A 457 4.69 -22.81 -5.38
CA ALA A 457 5.12 -24.21 -5.39
C ALA A 457 6.57 -24.34 -4.85
N ALA A 458 7.51 -23.55 -5.37
CA ALA A 458 8.91 -23.51 -4.92
C ALA A 458 9.10 -22.98 -3.50
N LYS A 459 8.06 -22.44 -2.85
CA LYS A 459 8.11 -22.06 -1.43
C LYS A 459 7.61 -23.17 -0.51
N ALA A 460 6.81 -24.09 -1.03
CA ALA A 460 6.34 -25.26 -0.29
C ALA A 460 7.54 -26.18 0.04
N ASP A 461 8.47 -26.31 -0.89
CA ASP A 461 9.77 -26.96 -0.70
C ASP A 461 10.90 -25.92 -0.68
N LYS A 462 11.53 -25.74 0.48
CA LYS A 462 12.59 -24.73 0.66
C LYS A 462 13.91 -25.13 -0.02
N GLU A 463 14.11 -26.41 -0.30
CA GLU A 463 15.35 -26.92 -0.88
C GLU A 463 15.31 -26.96 -2.40
N LEU A 464 14.11 -27.03 -3.01
CA LEU A 464 13.90 -27.15 -4.46
C LEU A 464 14.81 -26.23 -5.31
N LEU A 465 14.79 -24.92 -5.05
CA LEU A 465 15.60 -23.98 -5.83
C LEU A 465 17.09 -24.16 -5.62
N GLY A 466 17.51 -24.62 -4.44
CA GLY A 466 18.92 -24.94 -4.16
C GLY A 466 19.34 -26.20 -4.89
N SER A 467 18.59 -27.29 -4.71
CA SER A 467 18.85 -28.59 -5.33
C SER A 467 18.84 -28.52 -6.86
N LEU A 468 17.89 -27.78 -7.45
CA LEU A 468 17.84 -27.56 -8.90
C LEU A 468 19.07 -26.80 -9.41
N ARG A 469 19.53 -25.78 -8.67
CA ARG A 469 20.76 -25.03 -9.04
C ARG A 469 22.00 -25.91 -8.96
N THR A 470 22.14 -26.72 -7.91
CA THR A 470 23.25 -27.66 -7.78
C THR A 470 23.24 -28.69 -8.90
N ALA A 471 22.09 -29.30 -9.20
CA ALA A 471 21.98 -30.32 -10.24
C ALA A 471 22.25 -29.76 -11.64
N ILE A 472 21.79 -28.53 -11.95
CA ILE A 472 22.15 -27.84 -13.21
C ILE A 472 23.66 -27.55 -13.27
N GLN A 473 24.24 -27.08 -12.17
CA GLN A 473 25.66 -26.75 -12.09
C GLN A 473 26.54 -27.99 -12.33
N GLU A 474 26.16 -29.14 -11.76
CA GLU A 474 26.83 -30.42 -11.98
C GLU A 474 26.64 -30.95 -13.41
N ALA A 475 25.42 -30.87 -13.95
CA ALA A 475 25.11 -31.36 -15.30
C ALA A 475 25.81 -30.56 -16.40
N ALA A 476 25.91 -29.24 -16.24
CA ALA A 476 26.49 -28.35 -17.24
C ALA A 476 27.97 -27.98 -16.98
N ASP A 477 28.61 -28.59 -15.98
CA ASP A 477 30.03 -28.38 -15.61
C ASP A 477 30.39 -26.89 -15.38
N VAL A 478 29.57 -26.19 -14.59
CA VAL A 478 29.76 -24.75 -14.32
C VAL A 478 30.45 -24.54 -12.97
N ASP A 479 31.65 -23.93 -12.96
CA ASP A 479 32.42 -23.71 -11.72
C ASP A 479 31.73 -22.75 -10.74
N ALA A 480 31.13 -21.66 -11.24
CA ALA A 480 30.47 -20.64 -10.43
C ALA A 480 29.46 -19.82 -11.24
N TYR A 481 28.40 -19.35 -10.58
CA TYR A 481 27.40 -18.43 -11.14
C TYR A 481 27.04 -17.31 -10.16
N GLU A 482 26.70 -16.12 -10.66
CA GLU A 482 26.11 -15.02 -9.88
C GLU A 482 24.62 -14.91 -10.22
N LEU A 483 23.75 -14.84 -9.20
CA LEU A 483 22.32 -14.64 -9.43
C LEU A 483 22.05 -13.31 -10.13
N ALA A 484 21.19 -13.33 -11.14
CA ALA A 484 20.79 -12.11 -11.85
C ALA A 484 20.15 -11.10 -10.88
N LYS A 485 20.57 -9.83 -10.94
CA LYS A 485 20.05 -8.76 -10.08
C LYS A 485 18.73 -8.22 -10.64
N LEU A 486 17.65 -8.98 -10.44
CA LEU A 486 16.34 -8.66 -11.00
C LEU A 486 15.57 -7.56 -10.24
N GLU A 487 16.09 -6.96 -9.16
CA GLU A 487 15.38 -5.92 -8.37
C GLU A 487 15.86 -4.49 -8.71
N ARG A 488 15.04 -3.69 -9.41
CA ARG A 488 15.31 -2.28 -9.74
C ARG A 488 15.13 -1.36 -8.52
N LEU A 489 13.92 -1.31 -7.98
CA LEU A 489 13.57 -0.47 -6.81
C LEU A 489 13.03 -1.33 -5.67
N SER A 490 13.84 -1.47 -4.62
CA SER A 490 13.36 -2.00 -3.36
C SER A 490 12.39 -1.02 -2.72
N VAL A 491 11.25 -1.50 -2.22
CA VAL A 491 10.29 -0.69 -1.44
C VAL A 491 11.01 0.04 -0.31
N ARG A 492 12.02 -0.60 0.28
CA ARG A 492 12.90 0.01 1.29
C ARG A 492 13.66 1.22 0.74
N LYS A 493 14.21 1.15 -0.47
CA LYS A 493 14.93 2.27 -1.11
C LYS A 493 13.99 3.45 -1.39
N VAL A 494 12.76 3.19 -1.85
CA VAL A 494 11.75 4.24 -2.09
C VAL A 494 11.34 4.93 -0.80
N ILE A 495 11.06 4.16 0.26
CA ILE A 495 10.73 4.69 1.58
C ILE A 495 11.89 5.54 2.12
N VAL A 496 13.12 5.06 2.02
CA VAL A 496 14.32 5.81 2.44
C VAL A 496 14.47 7.09 1.62
N PHE A 497 14.26 7.04 0.31
CA PHE A 497 14.34 8.21 -0.57
C PHE A 497 13.30 9.27 -0.20
N VAL A 498 12.02 8.89 -0.03
CA VAL A 498 10.96 9.82 0.39
C VAL A 498 11.25 10.39 1.78
N ALA A 499 11.67 9.56 2.73
CA ALA A 499 12.06 10.02 4.06
C ALA A 499 13.27 10.97 4.01
N THR A 500 14.22 10.74 3.12
CA THR A 500 15.39 11.61 2.89
C THR A 500 14.96 12.96 2.30
N LEU A 501 14.01 12.98 1.37
CA LEU A 501 13.49 14.22 0.78
C LEU A 501 12.75 15.07 1.83
N VAL A 502 11.91 14.43 2.65
CA VAL A 502 11.24 15.08 3.78
C VAL A 502 12.26 15.62 4.79
N MET A 503 13.27 14.82 5.13
CA MET A 503 14.36 15.22 6.03
C MET A 503 15.15 16.41 5.47
N ALA A 504 15.52 16.37 4.19
CA ALA A 504 16.29 17.43 3.55
C ALA A 504 15.53 18.76 3.57
N ASN A 505 14.22 18.73 3.31
CA ASN A 505 13.35 19.90 3.40
C ASN A 505 13.29 20.46 4.84
N LEU A 506 13.21 19.58 5.84
CA LEU A 506 13.20 19.98 7.24
C LEU A 506 14.55 20.55 7.70
N LEU A 507 15.66 19.94 7.29
CA LEU A 507 17.01 20.45 7.54
C LEU A 507 17.22 21.82 6.89
N LEU A 508 16.67 22.04 5.70
CA LEU A 508 16.67 23.36 5.07
C LEU A 508 15.97 24.41 5.94
N SER A 509 14.84 24.04 6.56
CA SER A 509 14.13 24.93 7.50
C SER A 509 14.94 25.24 8.76
N PHE A 510 15.69 24.27 9.31
CA PHE A 510 16.60 24.52 10.43
C PHE A 510 17.76 25.45 10.06
N ILE A 511 18.32 25.30 8.86
CA ILE A 511 19.39 26.16 8.35
C ILE A 511 18.86 27.57 8.09
N GLY A 512 17.66 27.71 7.51
CA GLY A 512 17.02 29.00 7.23
C GLY A 512 16.74 29.82 8.49
N ASN A 513 16.40 29.18 9.60
CA ASN A 513 16.11 29.83 10.89
C ASN A 513 17.27 29.76 11.89
N ALA A 514 18.50 29.49 11.43
CA ALA A 514 19.64 29.27 12.33
C ALA A 514 19.98 30.48 13.22
N GLY A 515 19.76 31.70 12.71
CA GLY A 515 19.93 32.94 13.47
C GLY A 515 18.98 33.02 14.68
N ASP A 516 17.70 32.80 14.44
CA ASP A 516 16.65 32.86 15.47
C ASP A 516 16.82 31.75 16.51
N ILE A 517 17.23 30.55 16.06
CA ILE A 517 17.56 29.44 16.96
C ILE A 517 18.70 29.82 17.90
N TRP A 518 19.75 30.46 17.38
CA TRP A 518 20.91 30.87 18.16
C TRP A 518 20.56 31.95 19.19
N GLU A 519 19.78 32.96 18.80
CA GLU A 519 19.30 33.99 19.73
C GLU A 519 18.38 33.41 20.81
N ALA A 520 17.47 32.50 20.45
CA ALA A 520 16.62 31.81 21.42
C ALA A 520 17.43 31.00 22.44
N VAL A 521 18.51 30.33 22.00
CA VAL A 521 19.41 29.58 22.90
C VAL A 521 20.15 30.50 23.87
N LYS A 522 20.57 31.69 23.44
CA LYS A 522 21.20 32.68 24.35
C LYS A 522 20.25 33.18 25.43
N GLY A 523 18.96 33.29 25.10
CA GLY A 523 17.91 33.69 26.04
C GLY A 523 17.51 32.61 27.05
N ALA A 524 17.96 31.37 26.86
CA ALA A 524 17.56 30.25 27.72
C ALA A 524 18.17 30.35 29.13
N ASN A 525 17.36 30.09 30.14
CA ASN A 525 17.78 30.15 31.54
C ASN A 525 18.71 28.97 31.89
N PRO A 526 19.99 29.22 32.25
CA PRO A 526 20.96 28.17 32.52
C PRO A 526 20.67 27.37 33.80
N ALA A 527 19.80 27.86 34.69
CA ALA A 527 19.45 27.18 35.94
C ALA A 527 18.81 25.80 35.72
N TYR A 528 18.23 25.56 34.53
CA TYR A 528 17.63 24.27 34.17
C TYR A 528 18.65 23.23 33.67
N ILE A 529 19.89 23.63 33.32
CA ILE A 529 20.92 22.73 32.77
C ILE A 529 21.17 21.49 33.67
N PRO A 530 21.34 21.62 35.01
CA PRO A 530 21.54 20.45 35.86
C PRO A 530 20.37 19.46 35.79
N LEU A 531 19.13 19.95 35.76
CA LEU A 531 17.95 19.11 35.64
C LEU A 531 17.87 18.46 34.26
N LEU A 532 18.18 19.21 33.20
CA LEU A 532 18.23 18.69 31.83
C LEU A 532 19.33 17.65 31.63
N LEU A 533 20.41 17.68 32.42
CA LEU A 533 21.42 16.63 32.44
C LEU A 533 20.96 15.37 33.20
N VAL A 534 20.30 15.54 34.35
CA VAL A 534 19.97 14.41 35.25
C VAL A 534 18.71 13.67 34.81
N ILE A 535 17.62 14.38 34.53
CA ILE A 535 16.30 13.78 34.25
C ILE A 535 16.33 12.76 33.09
N PRO A 536 16.89 13.05 31.90
CA PRO A 536 16.93 12.06 30.83
C PRO A 536 17.80 10.84 31.18
N LEU A 537 18.81 10.97 32.05
CA LEU A 537 19.59 9.82 32.52
C LEU A 537 18.78 8.86 33.40
N LEU A 538 17.69 9.33 34.02
CA LEU A 538 16.78 8.47 34.82
C LEU A 538 15.93 7.54 33.94
N THR A 539 15.88 7.75 32.62
CA THR A 539 15.19 6.85 31.69
C THR A 539 15.86 5.46 31.60
N TYR A 540 17.19 5.40 31.75
CA TYR A 540 17.96 4.15 31.71
C TYR A 540 17.69 3.22 32.91
N PRO A 541 17.79 3.66 34.18
CA PRO A 541 17.43 2.82 35.32
C PRO A 541 15.94 2.43 35.31
N SER A 542 15.07 3.28 34.76
CA SER A 542 13.64 2.96 34.56
C SER A 542 13.46 1.81 33.56
N GLY A 543 14.19 1.83 32.44
CA GLY A 543 14.23 0.72 31.49
C GLY A 543 14.80 -0.56 32.10
N ALA A 544 15.78 -0.44 33.00
CA ALA A 544 16.39 -1.58 33.68
C ALA A 544 15.40 -2.22 34.67
N ALA A 545 14.68 -1.42 35.44
CA ALA A 545 13.59 -1.89 36.30
C ALA A 545 12.51 -2.63 35.47
N SER A 546 12.16 -2.07 34.30
CA SER A 546 11.19 -2.70 33.39
C SER A 546 11.66 -4.07 32.89
N LEU A 547 12.94 -4.17 32.47
CA LEU A 547 13.53 -5.44 32.03
C LEU A 547 13.65 -6.46 33.16
N ILE A 548 14.02 -6.06 34.37
CA ILE A 548 14.06 -6.93 35.56
C ILE A 548 12.67 -7.47 35.90
N GLY A 549 11.64 -6.63 35.76
CA GLY A 549 10.26 -7.04 35.95
C GLY A 549 9.75 -8.07 34.93
N ALA A 550 10.34 -8.11 33.73
CA ALA A 550 9.93 -9.06 32.68
C ALA A 550 10.53 -10.47 32.83
N VAL A 551 11.54 -10.66 33.70
CA VAL A 551 12.26 -11.94 33.80
C VAL A 551 12.13 -12.59 35.18
N THR A 552 12.21 -13.91 35.21
CA THR A 552 12.17 -14.68 36.46
C THR A 552 13.52 -14.71 37.19
N VAL A 553 14.62 -14.66 36.44
CA VAL A 553 16.01 -14.68 36.93
C VAL A 553 16.38 -13.35 37.61
N ARG A 554 17.22 -13.42 38.64
CA ARG A 554 17.75 -12.23 39.33
C ARG A 554 18.85 -11.59 38.49
N LEU A 555 18.59 -10.37 38.00
CA LEU A 555 19.59 -9.59 37.26
C LEU A 555 20.15 -8.46 38.16
N PRO A 556 21.46 -8.19 38.10
CA PRO A 556 22.05 -7.06 38.82
C PRO A 556 21.58 -5.73 38.24
N PHE A 557 21.02 -4.86 39.08
CA PHE A 557 20.38 -3.59 38.65
C PHE A 557 21.35 -2.64 37.94
N LEU A 558 22.56 -2.47 38.48
CA LEU A 558 23.57 -1.57 37.89
C LEU A 558 24.03 -2.06 36.52
N ARG A 559 24.31 -3.36 36.36
CA ARG A 559 24.71 -3.92 35.05
C ARG A 559 23.56 -3.89 34.05
N THR A 560 22.34 -4.16 34.51
CA THR A 560 21.15 -4.04 33.65
C THR A 560 20.95 -2.60 33.20
N THR A 561 21.24 -1.61 34.05
CA THR A 561 21.24 -0.19 33.68
C THR A 561 22.32 0.11 32.64
N GLN A 562 23.54 -0.42 32.78
CA GLN A 562 24.58 -0.31 31.75
C GLN A 562 24.14 -0.92 30.41
N VAL A 563 23.40 -2.03 30.42
CA VAL A 563 22.79 -2.62 29.22
C VAL A 563 21.74 -1.67 28.62
N MET A 564 20.97 -0.94 29.44
CA MET A 564 20.04 0.09 28.95
C MET A 564 20.76 1.27 28.27
N PHE A 565 21.91 1.68 28.82
CA PHE A 565 22.78 2.66 28.17
C PHE A 565 23.33 2.14 26.84
N ALA A 566 23.87 0.92 26.82
CA ALA A 566 24.46 0.32 25.63
C ALA A 566 23.44 0.07 24.50
N GLN A 567 22.22 -0.38 24.82
CA GLN A 567 21.17 -0.53 23.79
C GLN A 567 20.80 0.80 23.15
N SER A 568 20.83 1.91 23.92
CA SER A 568 20.46 3.22 23.41
C SER A 568 21.47 3.67 22.36
N PHE A 569 22.76 3.36 22.54
CA PHE A 569 23.76 3.55 21.50
C PHE A 569 23.46 2.72 20.24
N LEU A 570 23.22 1.42 20.37
CA LEU A 570 22.96 0.54 19.23
C LEU A 570 21.67 0.90 18.47
N ASN A 571 20.64 1.35 19.16
CA ASN A 571 19.37 1.76 18.58
C ASN A 571 19.49 3.00 17.67
N ARG A 572 20.55 3.81 17.83
CA ARG A 572 20.80 4.96 16.96
C ARG A 572 21.26 4.54 15.56
N PHE A 573 21.95 3.40 15.44
CA PHE A 573 22.52 2.91 14.18
C PHE A 573 21.76 1.72 13.58
N THR A 574 20.84 1.12 14.34
CA THR A 574 20.08 -0.05 13.89
C THR A 574 18.62 0.30 13.59
N PRO A 575 18.09 -0.10 12.43
CA PRO A 575 16.67 0.09 12.12
C PRO A 575 15.77 -0.59 13.15
N ALA A 576 14.63 0.04 13.47
CA ALA A 576 13.62 -0.51 14.36
C ALA A 576 14.13 -1.00 15.73
N ASN A 577 15.21 -0.39 16.25
CA ASN A 577 15.85 -0.75 17.52
C ASN A 577 16.36 -2.21 17.57
N ALA A 578 16.64 -2.83 16.42
CA ALA A 578 17.04 -4.23 16.33
C ALA A 578 18.33 -4.54 17.12
N GLY A 579 19.30 -3.61 17.12
CA GLY A 579 20.55 -3.75 17.85
C GLY A 579 20.35 -3.82 19.36
N GLY A 580 19.48 -2.98 19.92
CA GLY A 580 19.14 -3.01 21.33
C GLY A 580 18.38 -4.26 21.74
N MET A 581 17.46 -4.76 20.89
CA MET A 581 16.76 -6.02 21.13
C MET A 581 17.73 -7.21 21.17
N ALA A 582 18.65 -7.30 20.20
CA ALA A 582 19.66 -8.35 20.15
C ALA A 582 20.60 -8.31 21.37
N LEU A 583 21.08 -7.11 21.76
CA LEU A 583 21.92 -6.92 22.93
C LEU A 583 21.23 -7.42 24.21
N ARG A 584 19.95 -7.08 24.40
CA ARG A 584 19.17 -7.50 25.57
C ARG A 584 18.93 -9.01 25.57
N ALA A 585 18.59 -9.60 24.43
CA ALA A 585 18.42 -11.05 24.33
C ALA A 585 19.73 -11.78 24.68
N ARG A 586 20.87 -11.31 24.18
CA ARG A 586 22.19 -11.88 24.46
C ARG A 586 22.62 -11.71 25.92
N TYR A 587 22.36 -10.56 26.53
CA TYR A 587 22.58 -10.34 27.96
C TYR A 587 21.73 -11.30 28.82
N LEU A 588 20.47 -11.54 28.45
CA LEU A 588 19.61 -12.50 29.13
C LEU A 588 20.12 -13.95 28.97
N GLN A 589 20.59 -14.33 27.78
CA GLN A 589 21.20 -15.64 27.54
C GLN A 589 22.45 -15.87 28.41
N ARG A 590 23.33 -14.87 28.49
CA ARG A 590 24.52 -14.92 29.36
C ARG A 590 24.17 -15.08 30.84
N ASN A 591 22.99 -14.61 31.26
CA ASN A 591 22.46 -14.77 32.61
C ASN A 591 21.56 -16.02 32.77
N GLY A 592 21.64 -16.99 31.85
CA GLY A 592 20.99 -18.30 31.97
C GLY A 592 19.54 -18.38 31.46
N VAL A 593 19.07 -17.38 30.71
CA VAL A 593 17.72 -17.41 30.10
C VAL A 593 17.78 -18.07 28.71
N PRO A 594 17.02 -19.15 28.43
CA PRO A 594 16.96 -19.75 27.09
C PRO A 594 16.60 -18.74 26.00
N LEU A 595 17.13 -18.91 24.77
CA LEU A 595 16.98 -17.94 23.67
C LEU A 595 15.52 -17.54 23.42
N VAL A 596 14.62 -18.53 23.40
CA VAL A 596 13.17 -18.32 23.19
C VAL A 596 12.57 -17.43 24.29
N ASN A 597 12.93 -17.70 25.55
CA ASN A 597 12.44 -16.93 26.70
C ASN A 597 13.07 -15.53 26.78
N ALA A 598 14.32 -15.38 26.33
CA ALA A 598 15.00 -14.09 26.26
C ALA A 598 14.32 -13.17 25.23
N ALA A 599 13.98 -13.70 24.05
CA ALA A 599 13.22 -12.99 23.04
C ALA A 599 11.81 -12.62 23.54
N SER A 600 11.10 -13.54 24.20
CA SER A 600 9.79 -13.28 24.82
C SER A 600 9.87 -12.19 25.89
N SER A 601 10.90 -12.18 26.72
CA SER A 601 11.08 -11.16 27.77
C SER A 601 11.32 -9.76 27.18
N VAL A 602 12.08 -9.67 26.09
CA VAL A 602 12.26 -8.41 25.34
C VAL A 602 10.93 -7.98 24.72
N ALA A 603 10.13 -8.91 24.19
CA ALA A 603 8.79 -8.61 23.68
C ALA A 603 7.84 -8.11 24.79
N ILE A 604 7.84 -8.75 25.97
CA ILE A 604 7.02 -8.37 27.13
C ILE A 604 7.29 -6.94 27.57
N THR A 605 8.55 -6.52 27.68
CA THR A 605 8.87 -5.11 28.01
C THR A 605 8.40 -4.12 26.95
N SER A 606 8.44 -4.52 25.67
CA SER A 606 7.98 -3.68 24.57
C SER A 606 6.46 -3.55 24.59
N ALA A 607 5.76 -4.65 24.88
CA ALA A 607 4.31 -4.67 25.09
C ALA A 607 3.92 -3.81 26.31
N ALA A 608 4.61 -3.95 27.45
CA ALA A 608 4.36 -3.15 28.64
C ALA A 608 4.56 -1.65 28.37
N SER A 609 5.60 -1.28 27.64
CA SER A 609 5.82 0.10 27.17
C SER A 609 4.70 0.59 26.24
N GLY A 610 4.22 -0.26 25.33
CA GLY A 610 3.08 0.05 24.46
C GLY A 610 1.79 0.28 25.25
N VAL A 611 1.47 -0.59 26.21
CA VAL A 611 0.30 -0.43 27.10
C VAL A 611 0.41 0.87 27.89
N MET A 612 1.58 1.16 28.47
CA MET A 612 1.80 2.43 29.18
C MET A 612 1.72 3.64 28.25
N GLN A 613 2.07 3.52 26.98
CA GLN A 613 1.92 4.60 26.01
C GLN A 613 0.45 4.91 25.75
N VAL A 614 -0.38 3.88 25.54
CA VAL A 614 -1.84 4.05 25.36
C VAL A 614 -2.48 4.60 26.63
N ALA A 615 -2.10 4.09 27.79
CA ALA A 615 -2.61 4.57 29.08
C ALA A 615 -2.26 6.04 29.31
N LEU A 616 -0.99 6.44 29.11
CA LEU A 616 -0.58 7.84 29.23
C LEU A 616 -1.26 8.74 28.19
N ALA A 617 -1.42 8.28 26.95
CA ALA A 617 -2.17 9.02 25.94
C ALA A 617 -3.59 9.31 26.44
N GLY A 618 -4.32 8.28 26.86
CA GLY A 618 -5.68 8.42 27.40
C GLY A 618 -5.72 9.38 28.59
N THR A 619 -4.82 9.21 29.56
CA THR A 619 -4.74 10.08 30.73
C THR A 619 -4.46 11.54 30.37
N PHE A 620 -3.46 11.81 29.53
CA PHE A 620 -3.11 13.18 29.16
C PHE A 620 -4.16 13.85 28.27
N PHE A 621 -4.79 13.13 27.34
CA PHE A 621 -5.88 13.69 26.53
C PHE A 621 -7.12 14.00 27.37
N LEU A 622 -7.49 13.10 28.30
CA LEU A 622 -8.62 13.34 29.21
C LEU A 622 -8.31 14.47 30.20
N TRP A 623 -7.07 14.56 30.68
CA TRP A 623 -6.64 15.62 31.60
C TRP A 623 -6.58 16.96 30.87
N ALA A 624 -5.88 17.05 29.73
CA ALA A 624 -5.79 18.27 28.93
C ALA A 624 -7.18 18.74 28.49
N GLY A 625 -8.08 17.83 28.12
CA GLY A 625 -9.46 18.13 27.76
C GLY A 625 -10.28 18.77 28.89
N ARG A 626 -9.98 18.44 30.15
CA ARG A 626 -10.59 19.08 31.33
C ARG A 626 -9.95 20.43 31.64
N SER A 627 -8.63 20.55 31.54
CA SER A 627 -7.91 21.81 31.74
C SER A 627 -8.33 22.88 30.73
N ALA A 628 -8.47 22.52 29.45
CA ALA A 628 -8.87 23.44 28.38
C ALA A 628 -10.33 23.91 28.50
N ALA A 629 -11.24 23.03 28.96
CA ALA A 629 -12.63 23.40 29.26
C ALA A 629 -12.75 24.40 30.43
N GLN A 630 -11.68 24.55 31.23
CA GLN A 630 -11.60 25.47 32.36
C GLN A 630 -10.87 26.79 32.00
N GLU A 631 -10.01 26.78 30.97
CA GLU A 631 -9.30 27.97 30.42
C GLU A 631 -10.06 28.73 29.32
N GLU A 632 -11.19 28.20 28.82
CA GLU A 632 -12.07 28.89 27.86
C GLU A 632 -12.69 30.20 28.41
N GLN A 633 -12.48 30.50 29.70
CA GLN A 633 -12.84 31.79 30.34
C GLN A 633 -11.71 32.84 30.37
N THR A 634 -10.46 32.50 30.00
CA THR A 634 -9.29 33.41 30.14
C THR A 634 -8.50 33.69 28.85
N GLY A 635 -8.99 33.29 27.68
CA GLY A 635 -8.58 33.89 26.40
C GLY A 635 -7.19 33.53 25.86
N SER A 636 -6.65 32.35 26.17
CA SER A 636 -5.47 31.81 25.47
C SER A 636 -5.87 30.79 24.40
N GLY A 637 -5.30 30.92 23.19
CA GLY A 637 -5.79 30.34 21.93
C GLY A 637 -5.50 28.86 21.69
N PHE A 638 -5.77 27.97 22.66
CA PHE A 638 -5.63 26.53 22.45
C PHE A 638 -7.00 25.82 22.30
N SER A 639 -7.43 25.62 21.05
CA SER A 639 -8.52 24.69 20.75
C SER A 639 -7.95 23.26 20.69
N LEU A 640 -8.16 22.46 21.75
CA LEU A 640 -7.96 21.02 21.62
C LEU A 640 -8.83 20.48 20.48
N PRO A 641 -8.34 19.50 19.70
CA PRO A 641 -9.24 18.69 18.88
C PRO A 641 -10.32 18.18 19.84
N SER A 642 -11.58 18.53 19.58
CA SER A 642 -12.72 18.13 20.41
C SER A 642 -12.62 16.63 20.73
N GLY A 643 -13.18 16.17 21.86
CA GLY A 643 -13.20 14.72 22.18
C GLY A 643 -13.72 13.86 21.01
N GLN A 644 -14.57 14.44 20.16
CA GLN A 644 -14.98 13.88 18.88
C GLN A 644 -13.84 13.72 17.87
N THR A 645 -12.93 14.69 17.71
CA THR A 645 -11.79 14.60 16.80
C THR A 645 -10.81 13.49 17.22
N VAL A 646 -10.54 13.36 18.53
CA VAL A 646 -9.72 12.26 19.06
C VAL A 646 -10.43 10.91 18.85
N ALA A 647 -11.74 10.84 19.13
CA ALA A 647 -12.54 9.64 18.86
C ALA A 647 -12.55 9.28 17.37
N ILE A 648 -12.66 10.26 16.47
CA ILE A 648 -12.62 10.09 15.02
C ILE A 648 -11.25 9.56 14.58
N VAL A 649 -10.14 10.10 15.09
CA VAL A 649 -8.79 9.59 14.76
C VAL A 649 -8.62 8.15 15.24
N VAL A 650 -9.09 7.84 16.45
CA VAL A 650 -9.07 6.46 16.98
C VAL A 650 -9.94 5.53 16.12
N VAL A 651 -11.14 5.95 15.74
CA VAL A 651 -12.03 5.18 14.85
C VAL A 651 -11.40 5.02 13.48
N VAL A 652 -10.75 6.03 12.90
CA VAL A 652 -10.06 5.95 11.62
C VAL A 652 -8.88 4.99 11.70
N VAL A 653 -8.09 5.01 12.77
CA VAL A 653 -6.99 4.05 13.00
C VAL A 653 -7.55 2.64 13.17
N LEU A 654 -8.64 2.45 13.92
CA LEU A 654 -9.30 1.16 14.10
C LEU A 654 -9.92 0.63 12.79
N VAL A 655 -10.49 1.50 11.97
CA VAL A 655 -11.03 1.17 10.64
C VAL A 655 -9.89 0.84 9.67
N ALA A 656 -8.79 1.58 9.70
CA ALA A 656 -7.60 1.29 8.89
C ALA A 656 -6.95 -0.03 9.32
N LEU A 657 -6.86 -0.29 10.62
CA LEU A 657 -6.36 -1.55 11.18
C LEU A 657 -7.32 -2.70 10.84
N GLY A 658 -8.64 -2.50 10.96
CA GLY A 658 -9.67 -3.46 10.58
C GLY A 658 -9.66 -3.76 9.08
N ALA A 659 -9.48 -2.76 8.22
CA ALA A 659 -9.33 -2.91 6.78
C ALA A 659 -8.03 -3.64 6.43
N LEU A 660 -6.92 -3.33 7.11
CA LEU A 660 -5.65 -4.04 6.98
C LEU A 660 -5.83 -5.52 7.37
N LEU A 661 -6.45 -5.79 8.53
CA LEU A 661 -6.78 -7.13 9.01
C LEU A 661 -7.79 -7.85 8.11
N ALA A 662 -8.60 -7.15 7.32
CA ALA A 662 -9.46 -7.74 6.30
C ALA A 662 -8.72 -8.12 4.99
N THR A 663 -7.45 -7.72 4.83
CA THR A 663 -6.59 -8.19 3.73
C THR A 663 -5.97 -9.56 4.05
N ARG A 664 -5.58 -10.35 3.03
CA ARG A 664 -4.86 -11.61 3.26
C ARG A 664 -3.51 -11.38 3.96
N PHE A 665 -2.83 -10.26 3.66
CA PHE A 665 -1.60 -9.87 4.33
C PHE A 665 -1.83 -9.55 5.81
N GLY A 666 -2.83 -8.73 6.13
CA GLY A 666 -3.15 -8.40 7.52
C GLY A 666 -3.73 -9.57 8.30
N ARG A 667 -4.51 -10.48 7.68
CA ARG A 667 -4.92 -11.75 8.32
C ARG A 667 -3.75 -12.66 8.59
N LYS A 668 -2.81 -12.78 7.65
CA LYS A 668 -1.60 -13.57 7.86
C LYS A 668 -0.75 -12.96 8.96
N LEU A 669 -0.47 -11.66 8.88
CA LEU A 669 0.24 -10.90 9.89
C LEU A 669 -0.44 -11.04 11.26
N TRP A 670 -1.78 -10.99 11.31
CA TRP A 670 -2.55 -11.19 12.53
C TRP A 670 -2.48 -12.61 13.05
N ASN A 671 -2.53 -13.63 12.20
CA ASN A 671 -2.41 -15.02 12.62
C ASN A 671 -1.00 -15.30 13.15
N ASP A 672 0.03 -14.79 12.49
CA ASP A 672 1.43 -14.85 12.92
C ASP A 672 1.63 -14.06 14.23
N LEU A 673 1.01 -12.88 14.37
CA LEU A 673 1.00 -12.12 15.63
C LEU A 673 0.18 -12.81 16.73
N LYS A 674 -0.97 -13.41 16.43
CA LYS A 674 -1.89 -14.01 17.40
C LYS A 674 -1.23 -15.19 18.11
N VAL A 675 -0.46 -16.00 17.38
CA VAL A 675 0.35 -17.09 17.95
C VAL A 675 1.41 -16.52 18.91
N ASN A 676 2.08 -15.42 18.53
CA ASN A 676 3.07 -14.74 19.37
C ASN A 676 2.47 -13.91 20.52
N VAL A 677 1.23 -13.43 20.40
CA VAL A 677 0.49 -12.70 21.45
C VAL A 677 -0.06 -13.67 22.49
N GLY A 678 -0.44 -14.88 22.09
CA GLY A 678 -0.88 -15.94 23.00
C GLY A 678 0.21 -16.35 24.00
N SER A 679 1.45 -16.48 23.55
CA SER A 679 2.60 -16.77 24.44
C SER A 679 2.93 -15.59 25.36
N VAL A 680 2.95 -14.36 24.83
CA VAL A 680 3.17 -13.14 25.63
C VAL A 680 2.08 -12.95 26.69
N TRP A 681 0.81 -13.24 26.37
CA TRP A 681 -0.30 -13.15 27.33
C TRP A 681 -0.20 -14.22 28.42
N HIS A 682 0.24 -15.44 28.06
CA HIS A 682 0.48 -16.51 29.03
C HIS A 682 1.61 -16.12 29.99
N ASP A 683 2.71 -15.56 29.49
CA ASP A 683 3.84 -15.11 30.30
C ASP A 683 3.47 -13.93 31.22
N ILE A 684 2.69 -12.95 30.73
CA ILE A 684 2.16 -11.85 31.55
C ILE A 684 1.20 -12.38 32.63
N ARG A 685 0.37 -13.38 32.32
CA ARG A 685 -0.54 -14.00 33.28
C ARG A 685 0.22 -14.83 34.33
N ALA A 686 1.30 -15.50 33.93
CA ALA A 686 2.22 -16.18 34.85
C ALA A 686 2.92 -15.17 35.80
N LEU A 687 3.32 -14.01 35.27
CA LEU A 687 3.81 -12.86 36.06
C LEU A 687 2.75 -12.26 37.00
N GLY A 688 1.45 -12.49 36.73
CA GLY A 688 0.33 -12.14 37.61
C GLY A 688 0.43 -12.66 39.04
N SER A 689 1.21 -13.72 39.25
CA SER A 689 1.49 -14.29 40.57
C SER A 689 2.58 -13.54 41.37
N GLN A 690 3.28 -12.57 40.75
CA GLN A 690 4.39 -11.82 41.36
C GLN A 690 4.17 -10.29 41.24
N PRO A 691 3.41 -9.66 42.15
CA PRO A 691 3.00 -8.25 42.02
C PRO A 691 4.18 -7.27 41.99
N SER A 692 5.28 -7.58 42.70
CA SER A 692 6.49 -6.73 42.67
C SER A 692 7.14 -6.65 41.29
N LYS A 693 7.07 -7.74 40.50
CA LYS A 693 7.62 -7.77 39.14
C LYS A 693 6.73 -7.05 38.14
N LEU A 694 5.41 -7.14 38.30
CA LEU A 694 4.48 -6.33 37.52
C LEU A 694 4.66 -4.83 37.80
N VAL A 695 4.83 -4.45 39.07
CA VAL A 695 5.14 -3.06 39.44
C VAL A 695 6.47 -2.61 38.84
N ALA A 696 7.53 -3.43 38.88
CA ALA A 696 8.80 -3.10 38.25
C ALA A 696 8.68 -2.98 36.71
N LEU A 697 7.96 -3.90 36.06
CA LEU A 697 7.72 -3.94 34.62
C LEU A 697 7.00 -2.69 34.12
N PHE A 698 5.80 -2.45 34.63
CA PHE A 698 4.94 -1.35 34.20
C PHE A 698 5.37 -0.02 34.82
N GLY A 699 5.81 -0.01 36.07
CA GLY A 699 6.32 1.18 36.74
C GLY A 699 7.61 1.70 36.10
N GLY A 700 8.55 0.82 35.72
CA GLY A 700 9.74 1.21 34.97
C GLY A 700 9.40 1.77 33.58
N ALA A 701 8.45 1.15 32.87
CA ALA A 701 8.00 1.64 31.58
C ALA A 701 7.29 3.01 31.66
N LEU A 702 6.46 3.21 32.70
CA LEU A 702 5.78 4.47 32.99
C LEU A 702 6.78 5.57 33.36
N ALA A 703 7.68 5.30 34.30
CA ALA A 703 8.68 6.25 34.77
C ALA A 703 9.58 6.74 33.62
N GLY A 704 10.04 5.84 32.74
CA GLY A 704 10.85 6.22 31.58
C GLY A 704 10.14 7.21 30.65
N LYS A 705 8.84 7.04 30.41
CA LYS A 705 8.05 7.99 29.60
C LYS A 705 7.86 9.32 30.32
N LEU A 706 7.52 9.31 31.61
CA LEU A 706 7.35 10.51 32.40
C LEU A 706 8.63 11.33 32.51
N PHE A 707 9.80 10.71 32.75
CA PHE A 707 11.07 11.42 32.76
C PHE A 707 11.37 12.11 31.43
N THR A 708 11.01 11.48 30.31
CA THR A 708 11.21 12.10 28.99
C THR A 708 10.28 13.31 28.80
N ILE A 709 9.01 13.20 29.21
CA ILE A 709 8.03 14.31 29.17
C ILE A 709 8.46 15.45 30.10
N VAL A 710 8.95 15.13 31.30
CA VAL A 710 9.46 16.12 32.27
C VAL A 710 10.69 16.82 31.70
N CYS A 711 11.62 16.10 31.07
CA CYS A 711 12.78 16.71 30.40
C CYS A 711 12.34 17.70 29.32
N PHE A 712 11.33 17.35 28.53
CA PHE A 712 10.77 18.22 27.52
C PHE A 712 10.08 19.45 28.13
N ALA A 713 9.25 19.28 29.16
CA ALA A 713 8.61 20.38 29.89
C ALA A 713 9.62 21.34 30.55
N LEU A 714 10.70 20.80 31.12
CA LEU A 714 11.79 21.59 31.68
C LEU A 714 12.54 22.37 30.60
N THR A 715 12.69 21.79 29.41
CA THR A 715 13.30 22.49 28.28
C THR A 715 12.42 23.67 27.89
N MET A 716 11.10 23.49 27.75
CA MET A 716 10.18 24.60 27.46
C MET A 716 10.28 25.72 28.52
N ARG A 717 10.29 25.36 29.81
CA ARG A 717 10.47 26.32 30.92
C ARG A 717 11.82 27.05 30.87
N ALA A 718 12.88 26.39 30.41
CA ALA A 718 14.17 27.04 30.24
C ALA A 718 14.12 28.17 29.20
N PHE A 719 13.24 28.07 28.21
CA PHE A 719 13.01 29.10 27.18
C PHE A 719 11.87 30.07 27.55
N GLY A 720 11.41 30.09 28.81
CA GLY A 720 10.34 30.99 29.26
C GLY A 720 8.92 30.53 28.90
N GLU A 721 8.78 29.37 28.25
CA GLU A 721 7.48 28.82 27.87
C GLU A 721 6.91 27.93 28.97
N SER A 722 5.71 28.25 29.45
CA SER A 722 5.01 27.46 30.46
C SER A 722 3.62 27.07 29.99
N PHE A 723 3.41 25.77 29.81
CA PHE A 723 2.11 25.18 29.50
C PHE A 723 1.72 24.20 30.59
N ASP A 724 0.41 23.90 30.69
CA ASP A 724 -0.07 22.84 31.55
C ASP A 724 0.65 21.51 31.21
N PHE A 725 1.07 20.79 32.25
CA PHE A 725 1.81 19.54 32.09
C PHE A 725 1.00 18.51 31.31
N ALA A 726 -0.34 18.58 31.40
CA ALA A 726 -1.24 17.74 30.63
C ALA A 726 -1.10 17.95 29.12
N VAL A 727 -1.02 19.22 28.69
CA VAL A 727 -0.88 19.63 27.29
C VAL A 727 0.49 19.21 26.75
N VAL A 728 1.56 19.44 27.53
CA VAL A 728 2.92 19.00 27.16
C VAL A 728 2.99 17.48 27.02
N GLY A 729 2.37 16.74 27.93
CA GLY A 729 2.30 15.28 27.89
C GLY A 729 1.54 14.77 26.66
N ALA A 730 0.36 15.33 26.36
CA ALA A 730 -0.43 14.98 25.19
C ALA A 730 0.33 15.26 23.87
N MET A 731 0.98 16.43 23.79
CA MET A 731 1.78 16.82 22.64
C MET A 731 2.96 15.87 22.42
N TYR A 732 3.74 15.59 23.46
CA TYR A 732 4.88 14.69 23.36
C TYR A 732 4.47 13.27 22.94
N ILE A 733 3.43 12.71 23.56
CA ILE A 733 2.93 11.37 23.22
C ILE A 733 2.43 11.30 21.78
N THR A 734 1.76 12.35 21.30
CA THR A 734 1.31 12.44 19.90
C THR A 734 2.49 12.49 18.94
N ALA A 735 3.45 13.39 19.19
CA ALA A 735 4.63 13.55 18.36
C ALA A 735 5.48 12.27 18.31
N ASN A 736 5.70 11.63 19.46
CA ASN A 736 6.44 10.37 19.55
C ASN A 736 5.73 9.21 18.83
N THR A 737 4.39 9.17 18.87
CA THR A 737 3.62 8.14 18.15
C THR A 737 3.73 8.32 16.64
N ILE A 738 3.62 9.56 16.14
CA ILE A 738 3.82 9.88 14.72
C ILE A 738 5.26 9.54 14.30
N ALA A 739 6.26 9.94 15.08
CA ALA A 739 7.66 9.69 14.79
C ALA A 739 8.02 8.20 14.79
N SER A 740 7.39 7.38 15.63
CA SER A 740 7.63 5.93 15.67
C SER A 740 7.20 5.19 14.39
N ALA A 741 6.31 5.79 13.59
CA ALA A 741 5.91 5.25 12.30
C ALA A 741 6.91 5.60 11.17
N ALA A 742 7.82 6.55 11.41
CA ALA A 742 8.85 6.93 10.45
C ALA A 742 10.00 5.90 10.45
N PRO A 743 10.39 5.34 9.30
CA PRO A 743 11.45 4.34 9.18
C PRO A 743 12.85 4.98 9.19
N THR A 744 13.07 5.95 10.08
CA THR A 744 14.33 6.68 10.25
C THR A 744 15.16 6.03 11.36
N PRO A 745 16.45 5.68 11.11
CA PRO A 745 17.35 5.21 12.16
C PRO A 745 17.38 6.18 13.36
N GLY A 746 17.17 5.67 14.57
CA GLY A 746 17.15 6.47 15.79
C GLY A 746 16.04 7.53 15.92
N GLY A 747 15.05 7.53 15.01
CA GLY A 747 13.92 8.48 15.03
C GLY A 747 14.29 9.94 14.75
N VAL A 748 15.51 10.18 14.23
CA VAL A 748 16.02 11.54 13.96
C VAL A 748 15.21 12.19 12.83
N GLY A 749 14.92 13.48 13.01
CA GLY A 749 14.14 14.37 12.14
C GLY A 749 12.62 14.24 12.27
N ALA A 750 12.09 13.03 12.44
CA ALA A 750 10.65 12.82 12.52
C ALA A 750 10.05 13.35 13.84
N ILE A 751 10.70 13.08 14.97
CA ILE A 751 10.24 13.59 16.27
C ILE A 751 10.47 15.09 16.41
N GLU A 752 11.57 15.60 15.84
CA GLU A 752 11.91 17.01 15.85
C GLU A 752 10.86 17.83 15.10
N ALA A 753 10.47 17.39 13.91
CA ALA A 753 9.42 18.03 13.12
C ALA A 753 8.07 17.98 13.84
N ALA A 754 7.70 16.82 14.40
CA ALA A 754 6.41 16.66 15.06
C ALA A 754 6.29 17.51 16.35
N LEU A 755 7.36 17.61 17.15
CA LEU A 755 7.39 18.47 18.34
C LEU A 755 7.43 19.96 17.96
N THR A 756 8.21 20.34 16.95
CA THR A 756 8.29 21.73 16.48
C THR A 756 6.93 22.20 15.96
N ALA A 757 6.27 21.40 15.13
CA ALA A 757 4.92 21.69 14.64
C ALA A 757 3.89 21.76 15.78
N GLY A 758 4.05 20.92 16.81
CA GLY A 758 3.23 20.96 18.02
C GLY A 758 3.36 22.29 18.76
N LEU A 759 4.60 22.76 19.00
CA LEU A 759 4.89 24.03 19.68
C LEU A 759 4.40 25.24 18.88
N VAL A 760 4.61 25.26 17.57
CA VAL A 760 4.05 26.29 16.68
C VAL A 760 2.53 26.30 16.75
N GLY A 761 1.90 25.13 16.81
CA GLY A 761 0.46 25.00 17.02
C GLY A 761 -0.03 25.49 18.40
N LEU A 762 0.86 25.57 19.39
CA LEU A 762 0.60 26.16 20.71
C LEU A 762 0.89 27.68 20.76
N GLY A 763 1.27 28.29 19.64
CA GLY A 763 1.55 29.72 19.54
C GLY A 763 3.00 30.12 19.84
N VAL A 764 3.91 29.15 20.02
CA VAL A 764 5.35 29.45 20.19
C VAL A 764 5.95 29.84 18.84
N GLU A 765 6.81 30.85 18.81
CA GLU A 765 7.48 31.30 17.59
C GLU A 765 8.25 30.16 16.92
N PRO A 766 8.28 30.04 15.56
CA PRO A 766 8.96 28.95 14.87
C PRO A 766 10.45 28.79 15.23
N GLY A 767 11.20 29.89 15.37
CA GLY A 767 12.61 29.88 15.74
C GLY A 767 12.84 29.33 17.16
N GLN A 768 12.06 29.82 18.13
CA GLN A 768 12.10 29.36 19.51
C GLN A 768 11.60 27.90 19.65
N SER A 769 10.57 27.51 18.89
CA SER A 769 10.07 26.13 18.85
C SER A 769 11.15 25.16 18.40
N ALA A 770 11.87 25.49 17.32
CA ALA A 770 13.00 24.71 16.84
C ALA A 770 14.13 24.65 17.89
N ALA A 771 14.44 25.78 18.54
CA ALA A 771 15.47 25.85 19.59
C ALA A 771 15.13 24.96 20.80
N ILE A 772 13.90 25.02 21.31
CA ILE A 772 13.40 24.16 22.41
C ILE A 772 13.59 22.69 22.05
N VAL A 773 13.18 22.29 20.84
CA VAL A 773 13.28 20.90 20.40
C VAL A 773 14.74 20.46 20.23
N LEU A 774 15.59 21.30 19.65
CA LEU A 774 17.01 21.01 19.48
C LEU A 774 17.73 20.88 20.83
N VAL A 775 17.46 21.76 21.79
CA VAL A 775 18.02 21.65 23.15
C VAL A 775 17.49 20.42 23.87
N PHE A 776 16.19 20.13 23.76
CA PHE A 776 15.62 18.90 24.31
C PHE A 776 16.35 17.67 23.74
N ARG A 777 16.62 17.64 22.43
CA ARG A 777 17.36 16.55 21.78
C ARG A 777 18.84 16.54 22.15
N LEU A 778 19.46 17.70 22.34
CA LEU A 778 20.84 17.78 22.83
C LEU A 778 20.99 17.01 24.14
N PHE A 779 20.10 17.25 25.10
CA PHE A 779 20.16 16.61 26.42
C PHE A 779 19.60 15.17 26.44
N SER A 780 18.50 14.90 25.73
CA SER A 780 17.85 13.58 25.76
C SER A 780 18.49 12.56 24.81
N TYR A 781 19.10 13.02 23.72
CA TYR A 781 19.56 12.16 22.63
C TYR A 781 21.06 12.26 22.36
N TRP A 782 21.63 13.47 22.22
CA TRP A 782 23.02 13.64 21.76
C TRP A 782 24.07 13.50 22.88
N ILE A 783 23.91 14.23 23.98
CA ILE A 783 24.83 14.16 25.14
C ILE A 783 24.96 12.73 25.67
N PRO A 784 23.88 11.93 25.80
CA PRO A 784 24.00 10.56 26.27
C PRO A 784 24.76 9.61 25.34
N ILE A 785 25.12 10.00 24.10
CA ILE A 785 25.88 9.14 23.18
C ILE A 785 27.18 8.64 23.79
N LEU A 786 27.96 9.54 24.38
CA LEU A 786 29.25 9.21 24.98
C LEU A 786 29.13 8.22 26.15
N PRO A 787 28.33 8.47 27.20
CA PRO A 787 28.17 7.49 28.28
C PRO A 787 27.53 6.18 27.80
N CYS A 788 26.63 6.21 26.82
CA CYS A 788 26.07 5.00 26.22
C CYS A 788 27.14 4.15 25.49
N TRP A 789 28.04 4.78 24.76
CA TRP A 789 29.15 4.10 24.08
C TRP A 789 30.15 3.52 25.09
N LEU A 790 30.52 4.29 26.12
CA LEU A 790 31.39 3.81 27.20
C LEU A 790 30.79 2.59 27.91
N ALA A 791 29.47 2.56 28.13
CA ALA A 791 28.78 1.40 28.69
C ALA A 791 28.84 0.18 27.77
N LEU A 792 28.71 0.35 26.45
CA LEU A 792 28.85 -0.74 25.48
C LEU A 792 30.28 -1.30 25.45
N ALA A 793 31.29 -0.42 25.38
CA ALA A 793 32.70 -0.82 25.46
C ALA A 793 33.05 -1.46 26.82
N SER A 794 32.38 -1.00 27.88
CA SER A 794 32.15 -1.63 29.18
C SER A 794 31.90 -3.13 29.12
N LEU A 795 30.71 -3.44 28.59
CA LEU A 795 30.11 -4.76 28.55
C LEU A 795 30.82 -5.73 27.61
N GLN A 796 31.41 -5.21 26.51
CA GLN A 796 32.22 -6.00 25.59
C GLN A 796 33.53 -6.46 26.26
N ARG A 797 34.18 -5.57 27.02
CA ARG A 797 35.44 -5.90 27.72
C ARG A 797 35.24 -6.88 28.88
N SER A 798 34.12 -6.80 29.58
CA SER A 798 33.78 -7.78 30.63
C SER A 798 33.28 -9.13 30.06
N GLY A 799 33.13 -9.24 28.74
CA GLY A 799 32.59 -10.43 28.09
C GLY A 799 31.14 -10.70 28.50
N GLU A 800 30.36 -9.69 28.90
CA GLU A 800 28.96 -9.90 29.29
C GLU A 800 28.01 -9.83 28.10
N VAL A 801 28.45 -9.23 26.99
CA VAL A 801 27.73 -9.25 25.71
C VAL A 801 28.69 -9.58 24.57
#